data_AF-A0A7N6AFF0-F1
#
_entry.id   AF-A0A7N6AFF0-F1
#
_cell.length_a   1.000
_cell.length_b   1.000
_cell.length_c   1.000
_cell.angle_alpha   90.00
_cell.angle_beta   90.00
_cell.angle_gamma   90.00
#
_symmetry.space_group_name_H-M   'P 1'
#
loop_
_entity.id
_entity.type
_entity.pdbx_description
1 polymer ?
#
loop_
_entity_poly.entity_id
_entity_poly.type
_entity_poly.pdbx_seq_one_letter_code
_entity_poly.pdbx_strand_id
1 'polypeptide(L)'
;MRLKVGFILRSLLVVGTFLGLVVLWSSLSPKPSDDNPFGKREDNSLPKGGPVDQFKPVVPWPHVEGVEVDLNSIRLKHVANQNPDQQPNQKQVIQQQYVTFRPHTHAYNSPVLKKGILGNFEPKEPEPPGVPGGPGEGAKPVVLGPEYKDSVQASIKEFGFNMVASDMISLDRTISDIRQEECKYWHYDDRLLTSSVVIVFHNEGWSTLMRTVHSVIKRTPRKYLAEIVMIDDFSNKVHLKEHLEEYIKQWNGLVKLFRNDKREGLIQARSIGAKKATKGQVLIYLDAHCEVGVNWYAPLIAPISKDRTVCTVPLIDYIDGNEYTMEPQQGGDEDGLARGAWDWSLLWKRVPLSQREKAKRKYTTQPYRSPAMAGGLFAIEREFFFELGLYDPGLQIWGGENFEISYKIWQCGGQLLFVPCSRIGHIYRLQGWQGNPPPAHVGSSPTLKNYVRVVEVWWDEYKDYFYASRPETLTLAYGDISELKRFREEHRCKSFKWFMEEIAYDIPMHYPLPPKNVEWGEIRGFETSYCIDSMGHTNGGNVEIGPCHRMGGNQLFRINEANQLMQYDQCLTRGGDNSGVIITHCDQKQHTEWKYFKVTHKKHTHTALMFCLYCPTGKCLDRSDLLHKVFISDCDINKTTQKWEMNNIVAV
;
A
#
# COMPACT_ATOMS: atom_id res chain seq x y z
N MET A 1 49.55 42.25 -0.67
CA MET A 1 49.55 42.08 0.81
C MET A 1 48.44 42.95 1.41
N ARG A 2 47.20 42.45 1.50
CA ARG A 2 46.03 43.02 2.20
C ARG A 2 44.80 42.15 1.88
N LEU A 3 44.78 40.91 2.36
CA LEU A 3 43.61 40.03 2.23
C LEU A 3 43.68 38.81 3.18
N LYS A 4 44.06 39.00 4.46
CA LYS A 4 44.06 37.91 5.46
C LYS A 4 43.84 38.38 6.91
N VAL A 5 42.89 39.29 7.15
CA VAL A 5 42.52 39.68 8.55
C VAL A 5 41.03 39.43 8.82
N GLY A 6 40.15 39.72 7.87
CA GLY A 6 38.70 39.52 8.05
C GLY A 6 38.26 38.05 8.20
N PHE A 7 38.96 37.10 7.57
CA PHE A 7 38.61 35.68 7.64
C PHE A 7 39.01 35.01 8.97
N ILE A 8 40.11 35.48 9.56
CA ILE A 8 40.61 35.01 10.85
C ILE A 8 39.71 35.54 11.97
N LEU A 9 39.29 36.81 11.89
CA LEU A 9 38.37 37.39 12.88
C LEU A 9 37.00 36.69 12.88
N ARG A 10 36.46 36.33 11.70
CA ARG A 10 35.18 35.60 11.60
C ARG A 10 35.28 34.17 12.12
N SER A 11 36.41 33.47 11.88
CA SER A 11 36.60 32.11 12.41
C SER A 11 36.73 32.11 13.94
N LEU A 12 37.42 33.09 14.53
CA LEU A 12 37.53 33.21 15.99
C LEU A 12 36.18 33.51 16.67
N LEU A 13 35.31 34.29 16.02
CA LEU A 13 33.97 34.61 16.53
C LEU A 13 33.02 33.40 16.51
N VAL A 14 33.15 32.52 15.50
CA VAL A 14 32.36 31.28 15.39
C VAL A 14 32.85 30.22 16.40
N VAL A 15 34.16 30.10 16.60
CA VAL A 15 34.72 29.16 17.60
C VAL A 15 34.39 29.63 19.03
N GLY A 16 34.43 30.94 19.29
CA GLY A 16 34.06 31.51 20.59
C GLY A 16 32.58 31.32 20.95
N THR A 17 31.67 31.47 19.97
CA THR A 17 30.23 31.24 20.20
C THR A 17 29.90 29.74 20.37
N PHE A 18 30.60 28.86 19.65
CA PHE A 18 30.44 27.41 19.81
C PHE A 18 30.92 26.91 21.19
N LEU A 19 32.08 27.38 21.66
CA LEU A 19 32.58 27.02 23.00
C LEU A 19 31.70 27.58 24.12
N GLY A 20 31.15 28.79 23.96
CA GLY A 20 30.21 29.37 24.92
C GLY A 20 28.91 28.58 25.05
N LEU A 21 28.39 28.05 23.94
CA LEU A 21 27.18 27.21 23.93
C LEU A 21 27.42 25.82 24.57
N VAL A 22 28.59 25.21 24.34
CA VAL A 22 28.94 23.92 24.96
C VAL A 22 29.07 24.03 26.48
N VAL A 23 29.65 25.13 26.99
CA VAL A 23 29.75 25.37 28.43
C VAL A 23 28.36 25.61 29.04
N LEU A 24 27.48 26.37 28.37
CA LEU A 24 26.10 26.58 28.82
C LEU A 24 25.26 25.28 28.83
N TRP A 25 25.52 24.35 27.91
CA TRP A 25 24.80 23.08 27.85
C TRP A 25 25.26 22.09 28.91
N SER A 26 26.53 22.17 29.31
CA SER A 26 27.09 21.36 30.40
C SER A 26 26.63 21.79 31.81
N SER A 27 26.17 23.03 31.98
CA SER A 27 25.68 23.55 33.27
C SER A 27 24.18 23.39 33.51
N LEU A 28 23.43 22.93 32.50
CA LEU A 28 21.96 22.79 32.54
C LEU A 28 21.45 21.34 32.49
N SER A 29 22.34 20.35 32.59
CA SER A 29 21.94 18.93 32.64
C SER A 29 21.66 18.47 34.08
N PRO A 30 20.47 17.90 34.40
CA PRO A 30 20.15 17.39 35.73
C PRO A 30 20.96 16.12 36.07
N LYS A 31 21.50 16.03 37.29
CA LYS A 31 22.11 14.81 37.83
C LYS A 31 21.02 13.82 38.26
N PRO A 32 21.17 12.50 37.99
CA PRO A 32 20.25 11.49 38.51
C PRO A 32 20.50 11.26 40.00
N SER A 33 19.47 11.44 40.81
CA SER A 33 19.44 11.08 42.23
C SER A 33 19.02 9.62 42.39
N ASP A 34 19.84 8.85 43.08
CA ASP A 34 19.49 7.56 43.69
C ASP A 34 18.42 7.78 44.75
N ASP A 35 17.25 7.16 44.58
CA ASP A 35 16.38 6.77 45.70
C ASP A 35 15.43 5.67 45.24
N ASN A 36 15.64 4.46 45.77
CA ASN A 36 14.88 3.25 45.48
C ASN A 36 13.91 2.99 46.66
N PRO A 37 12.59 3.21 46.52
CA PRO A 37 11.69 3.22 47.65
C PRO A 37 10.93 1.90 47.81
N PHE A 38 11.55 0.72 47.70
CA PHE A 38 10.86 -0.54 48.03
C PHE A 38 11.78 -1.56 48.71
N GLY A 39 11.73 -1.55 50.04
CA GLY A 39 12.33 -2.54 50.91
C GLY A 39 11.59 -3.89 50.89
N LYS A 40 12.37 -4.94 51.18
CA LYS A 40 11.94 -6.33 51.38
C LYS A 40 10.82 -6.45 52.41
N ARG A 41 9.86 -7.35 52.16
CA ARG A 41 9.08 -7.99 53.22
C ARG A 41 8.81 -9.46 52.91
N GLU A 42 8.87 -10.24 53.97
CA GLU A 42 8.94 -11.69 54.06
C GLU A 42 7.63 -12.40 53.74
N ASP A 43 7.82 -13.67 53.40
CA ASP A 43 6.85 -14.71 53.10
C ASP A 43 6.19 -15.24 54.39
N ASN A 44 4.87 -15.49 54.37
CA ASN A 44 4.19 -16.44 55.27
C ASN A 44 2.71 -16.62 54.87
N SER A 45 2.37 -17.74 54.24
CA SER A 45 1.26 -18.67 54.61
C SER A 45 0.77 -19.53 53.43
N LEU A 46 0.96 -20.84 53.57
CA LEU A 46 0.30 -21.97 52.87
C LEU A 46 -1.23 -22.02 53.20
N PRO A 47 -2.14 -22.80 52.53
CA PRO A 47 -1.87 -24.15 51.99
C PRO A 47 -2.65 -24.68 50.74
N LYS A 48 -2.02 -25.71 50.15
CA LYS A 48 -2.48 -26.96 49.50
C LYS A 48 -3.98 -27.26 49.28
N GLY A 49 -4.30 -27.75 48.07
CA GLY A 49 -5.41 -28.68 47.79
C GLY A 49 -5.73 -28.85 46.29
N GLY A 50 -5.45 -30.02 45.68
CA GLY A 50 -5.92 -30.41 44.33
C GLY A 50 -7.41 -30.89 44.33
N PRO A 51 -7.96 -31.52 43.26
CA PRO A 51 -7.29 -32.22 42.15
C PRO A 51 -7.76 -31.85 40.73
N VAL A 52 -6.91 -32.23 39.78
CA VAL A 52 -7.13 -32.28 38.32
C VAL A 52 -7.81 -33.61 37.97
N ASP A 53 -8.93 -33.57 37.25
CA ASP A 53 -9.20 -34.43 36.08
C ASP A 53 -10.66 -34.26 35.61
N GLN A 54 -10.82 -33.76 34.37
CA GLN A 54 -11.72 -34.28 33.33
C GLN A 54 -11.78 -33.24 32.21
N PHE A 55 -11.25 -33.59 31.03
CA PHE A 55 -11.90 -33.46 29.72
C PHE A 55 -10.90 -33.85 28.63
N LYS A 56 -11.12 -35.02 28.01
CA LYS A 56 -10.42 -35.50 26.81
C LYS A 56 -11.22 -35.07 25.56
N PRO A 57 -10.60 -34.46 24.54
CA PRO A 57 -11.22 -34.30 23.23
C PRO A 57 -11.19 -35.61 22.43
N VAL A 58 -12.27 -35.86 21.70
CA VAL A 58 -12.48 -36.99 20.80
C VAL A 58 -12.16 -36.54 19.36
N VAL A 59 -11.42 -37.41 18.66
CA VAL A 59 -11.00 -37.47 17.23
C VAL A 59 -9.81 -36.64 16.69
N PRO A 60 -8.98 -37.23 15.78
CA PRO A 60 -7.59 -36.83 15.54
C PRO A 60 -7.38 -36.03 14.25
N TRP A 61 -6.40 -35.13 14.26
CA TRP A 61 -5.86 -34.48 13.06
C TRP A 61 -4.89 -35.43 12.31
N PRO A 62 -4.85 -35.41 10.96
CA PRO A 62 -3.94 -36.27 10.20
C PRO A 62 -2.48 -35.85 10.38
N HIS A 63 -1.62 -36.83 10.62
CA HIS A 63 -0.15 -36.68 10.59
C HIS A 63 0.32 -36.23 9.21
N VAL A 64 1.10 -35.15 9.19
CA VAL A 64 2.01 -34.83 8.09
C VAL A 64 3.41 -35.07 8.65
N GLU A 65 4.11 -36.07 8.13
CA GLU A 65 5.52 -36.31 8.42
C GLU A 65 6.35 -35.11 7.97
N GLY A 66 6.88 -34.37 8.93
CA GLY A 66 7.85 -33.30 8.72
C GLY A 66 9.05 -33.58 9.59
N VAL A 67 10.23 -33.67 8.96
CA VAL A 67 11.53 -33.89 9.58
C VAL A 67 11.72 -32.96 10.79
N GLU A 68 11.82 -33.55 11.99
CA GLU A 68 12.22 -32.82 13.20
C GLU A 68 13.65 -32.31 13.01
N VAL A 69 13.79 -31.00 12.79
CA VAL A 69 15.07 -30.33 12.99
C VAL A 69 15.21 -30.15 14.50
N ASP A 70 16.10 -30.93 15.11
CA ASP A 70 16.45 -30.80 16.52
C ASP A 70 17.14 -29.45 16.78
N LEU A 71 16.33 -28.45 17.11
CA LEU A 71 16.76 -27.10 17.47
C LEU A 71 17.60 -27.08 18.76
N ASN A 72 17.60 -28.15 19.58
CA ASN A 72 18.49 -28.23 20.74
C ASN A 72 19.95 -28.46 20.31
N SER A 73 20.19 -29.18 19.21
CA SER A 73 21.55 -29.38 18.68
C SER A 73 22.21 -28.09 18.18
N ILE A 74 21.41 -27.15 17.65
CA ILE A 74 21.88 -25.84 17.17
C ILE A 74 22.10 -24.89 18.35
N ARG A 75 21.25 -24.94 19.38
CA ARG A 75 21.41 -24.15 20.61
C ARG A 75 22.65 -24.56 21.40
N LEU A 76 22.95 -25.86 21.48
CA LEU A 76 24.14 -26.37 22.17
C LEU A 76 25.45 -25.99 21.45
N LYS A 77 25.44 -25.84 20.12
CA LYS A 77 26.61 -25.36 19.36
C LYS A 77 26.92 -23.88 19.59
N HIS A 78 25.93 -23.05 19.92
CA HIS A 78 26.14 -21.63 20.22
C HIS A 78 26.54 -21.33 21.67
N VAL A 79 26.28 -22.25 22.61
CA VAL A 79 26.66 -22.12 24.02
C VAL A 79 28.10 -22.61 24.29
N ALA A 80 28.70 -23.38 23.37
CA ALA A 80 30.05 -23.93 23.54
C ALA A 80 31.20 -22.91 23.38
N ASN A 81 30.91 -21.62 23.11
CA ASN A 81 31.93 -20.60 22.84
C ASN A 81 31.95 -19.41 23.82
N GLN A 82 31.43 -19.55 25.03
CA GLN A 82 31.56 -18.53 26.08
C GLN A 82 31.99 -19.14 27.43
N ASN A 83 32.91 -18.45 28.10
CA ASN A 83 33.66 -18.86 29.29
C ASN A 83 32.82 -19.54 30.40
N PRO A 84 33.35 -20.57 31.09
CA PRO A 84 32.66 -21.27 32.15
C PRO A 84 32.93 -20.60 33.50
N ASP A 85 32.30 -19.46 33.76
CA ASP A 85 32.21 -18.91 35.13
C ASP A 85 31.02 -17.94 35.23
N GLN A 86 29.82 -18.51 35.14
CA GLN A 86 28.59 -17.91 35.64
C GLN A 86 27.52 -19.01 35.68
N GLN A 87 27.22 -19.52 36.87
CA GLN A 87 26.07 -20.41 37.09
C GLN A 87 24.79 -19.70 36.62
N PRO A 88 24.04 -20.24 35.64
CA PRO A 88 22.74 -19.68 35.31
C PRO A 88 21.77 -20.04 36.43
N ASN A 89 21.36 -19.01 37.16
CA ASN A 89 20.33 -19.07 38.18
C ASN A 89 19.06 -19.71 37.59
N GLN A 90 18.69 -20.89 38.09
CA GLN A 90 17.65 -21.77 37.54
C GLN A 90 16.22 -21.30 37.85
N LYS A 91 15.95 -19.98 37.71
CA LYS A 91 14.64 -19.35 37.96
C LYS A 91 14.39 -18.20 36.98
N GLN A 92 14.17 -18.53 35.71
CA GLN A 92 13.37 -17.72 34.77
C GLN A 92 13.04 -18.54 33.52
N VAL A 93 12.37 -19.68 33.69
CA VAL A 93 11.57 -20.24 32.59
C VAL A 93 10.28 -19.40 32.55
N ILE A 94 10.37 -18.22 31.94
CA ILE A 94 9.17 -17.46 31.58
C ILE A 94 8.44 -18.35 30.55
N GLN A 95 7.30 -18.92 30.93
CA GLN A 95 6.31 -19.32 29.94
C GLN A 95 6.04 -18.07 29.10
N GLN A 96 6.60 -17.99 27.89
CA GLN A 96 6.19 -16.95 26.94
C GLN A 96 4.72 -17.19 26.66
N GLN A 97 3.85 -16.45 27.35
CA GLN A 97 2.43 -16.43 27.08
C GLN A 97 2.25 -15.78 25.71
N TYR A 98 1.96 -16.60 24.71
CA TYR A 98 1.80 -16.14 23.33
C TYR A 98 0.58 -15.23 23.21
N VAL A 99 0.71 -14.16 22.41
CA VAL A 99 -0.37 -13.20 22.22
C VAL A 99 -1.40 -13.80 21.27
N THR A 100 -2.66 -13.78 21.67
CA THR A 100 -3.79 -14.21 20.83
C THR A 100 -4.83 -13.12 20.79
N PHE A 101 -5.48 -12.94 19.64
CA PHE A 101 -6.64 -12.03 19.53
C PHE A 101 -7.76 -12.45 20.48
N ARG A 102 -8.54 -11.47 20.95
CA ARG A 102 -9.72 -11.77 21.78
C ARG A 102 -10.66 -12.74 21.06
N PRO A 103 -11.26 -13.70 21.80
CA PRO A 103 -12.21 -14.63 21.22
C PRO A 103 -13.46 -13.90 20.73
N HIS A 104 -14.10 -14.47 19.72
CA HIS A 104 -15.38 -13.96 19.23
C HIS A 104 -16.50 -14.28 20.22
N THR A 105 -17.21 -13.26 20.69
CA THR A 105 -18.31 -13.38 21.67
C THR A 105 -19.68 -13.04 21.08
N HIS A 106 -19.72 -12.38 19.92
CA HIS A 106 -20.95 -12.00 19.26
C HIS A 106 -21.60 -13.21 18.59
N ALA A 107 -22.91 -13.38 18.74
CA ALA A 107 -23.63 -14.48 18.11
C ALA A 107 -24.39 -13.95 16.89
N TYR A 108 -23.94 -14.33 15.69
CA TYR A 108 -24.54 -13.89 14.43
C TYR A 108 -24.77 -15.06 13.48
N ASN A 109 -25.98 -15.12 12.91
CA ASN A 109 -26.33 -16.16 11.93
C ASN A 109 -25.91 -15.73 10.52
N SER A 110 -25.33 -16.65 9.75
CA SER A 110 -25.03 -16.39 8.35
C SER A 110 -26.28 -16.01 7.54
N PRO A 111 -26.16 -15.06 6.59
CA PRO A 111 -27.29 -14.69 5.75
C PRO A 111 -27.75 -15.85 4.88
N VAL A 112 -29.03 -15.85 4.52
CA VAL A 112 -29.67 -16.91 3.74
C VAL A 112 -30.23 -16.32 2.45
N LEU A 113 -29.84 -16.91 1.32
CA LEU A 113 -30.40 -16.55 0.01
C LEU A 113 -31.77 -17.21 -0.16
N LYS A 114 -32.82 -16.40 -0.34
CA LYS A 114 -34.20 -16.87 -0.60
C LYS A 114 -34.67 -16.39 -1.97
N LYS A 115 -34.39 -17.19 -3.01
CA LYS A 115 -34.75 -16.84 -4.39
C LYS A 115 -36.24 -16.50 -4.51
N GLY A 116 -36.54 -15.38 -5.18
CA GLY A 116 -37.91 -14.89 -5.39
C GLY A 116 -38.54 -14.17 -4.19
N ILE A 117 -37.87 -14.11 -3.03
CA ILE A 117 -38.32 -13.34 -1.87
C ILE A 117 -37.33 -12.20 -1.63
N LEU A 118 -37.78 -10.98 -1.91
CA LEU A 118 -36.96 -9.77 -1.73
C LEU A 118 -36.35 -9.71 -0.31
N GLY A 119 -35.07 -9.36 -0.24
CA GLY A 119 -34.27 -9.32 0.97
C GLY A 119 -34.81 -8.31 1.99
N ASN A 120 -34.61 -8.61 3.27
CA ASN A 120 -35.13 -7.78 4.37
C ASN A 120 -34.41 -6.42 4.55
N PHE A 121 -33.34 -6.18 3.78
CA PHE A 121 -32.63 -4.90 3.74
C PHE A 121 -32.74 -4.17 2.39
N GLU A 122 -33.44 -4.75 1.41
CA GLU A 122 -33.70 -4.04 0.15
C GLU A 122 -34.72 -2.92 0.36
N PRO A 123 -34.58 -1.78 -0.32
CA PRO A 123 -35.62 -0.75 -0.33
C PRO A 123 -36.93 -1.33 -0.85
N LYS A 124 -38.03 -1.05 -0.15
CA LYS A 124 -39.38 -1.50 -0.57
C LYS A 124 -39.88 -0.73 -1.79
N GLU A 125 -39.49 0.53 -1.88
CA GLU A 125 -39.82 1.45 -2.96
C GLU A 125 -38.53 2.02 -3.56
N PRO A 126 -38.53 2.44 -4.83
CA PRO A 126 -37.40 3.11 -5.44
C PRO A 126 -36.95 4.34 -4.63
N GLU A 127 -35.64 4.54 -4.53
CA GLU A 127 -35.08 5.73 -3.87
C GLU A 127 -35.52 7.01 -4.62
N PRO A 128 -36.08 8.02 -3.93
CA PRO A 128 -36.46 9.25 -4.59
C PRO A 128 -35.20 10.04 -5.05
N PRO A 129 -35.26 10.69 -6.23
CA PRO A 129 -34.19 11.56 -6.69
C PRO A 129 -34.01 12.74 -5.74
N GLY A 130 -32.77 13.21 -5.59
CA GLY A 130 -32.49 14.41 -4.81
C GLY A 130 -33.10 15.65 -5.46
N VAL A 131 -32.98 15.76 -6.79
CA VAL A 131 -33.71 16.73 -7.61
C VAL A 131 -34.46 15.99 -8.71
N PRO A 132 -35.81 16.01 -8.75
CA PRO A 132 -36.57 15.33 -9.79
C PRO A 132 -36.14 15.77 -11.21
N GLY A 133 -35.61 14.82 -12.00
CA GLY A 133 -35.08 15.10 -13.33
C GLY A 133 -33.79 15.93 -13.35
N GLY A 134 -33.12 16.10 -12.22
CA GLY A 134 -31.88 16.85 -12.10
C GLY A 134 -30.69 16.18 -12.80
N PRO A 135 -29.60 16.94 -13.04
CA PRO A 135 -28.38 16.40 -13.64
C PRO A 135 -27.75 15.33 -12.74
N GLY A 136 -27.25 14.26 -13.35
CA GLY A 136 -26.52 13.20 -12.66
C GLY A 136 -27.38 12.20 -11.89
N GLU A 137 -28.71 12.38 -11.82
CA GLU A 137 -29.63 11.41 -11.21
C GLU A 137 -29.60 10.07 -11.92
N GLY A 138 -29.64 8.97 -11.15
CA GLY A 138 -29.47 7.61 -11.64
C GLY A 138 -28.09 7.34 -12.24
N ALA A 139 -27.08 8.12 -11.83
CA ALA A 139 -25.72 8.12 -12.41
C ALA A 139 -25.68 8.35 -13.93
N LYS A 140 -26.63 9.13 -14.46
CA LYS A 140 -26.60 9.57 -15.87
C LYS A 140 -25.44 10.54 -16.12
N PRO A 141 -24.82 10.52 -17.31
CA PRO A 141 -23.73 11.43 -17.63
C PRO A 141 -24.17 12.89 -17.60
N VAL A 142 -23.31 13.75 -17.02
CA VAL A 142 -23.47 15.21 -17.04
C VAL A 142 -22.46 15.81 -18.00
N VAL A 143 -22.89 16.02 -19.25
CA VAL A 143 -22.06 16.62 -20.30
C VAL A 143 -22.31 18.12 -20.33
N LEU A 144 -21.26 18.90 -20.05
CA LEU A 144 -21.32 20.36 -20.09
C LEU A 144 -20.94 20.91 -21.47
N GLY A 145 -21.51 22.05 -21.84
CA GLY A 145 -21.20 22.74 -23.09
C GLY A 145 -19.80 23.38 -23.13
N PRO A 146 -19.33 23.79 -24.32
CA PRO A 146 -18.00 24.39 -24.52
C PRO A 146 -17.80 25.68 -23.72
N GLU A 147 -18.87 26.38 -23.34
CA GLU A 147 -18.84 27.58 -22.49
C GLU A 147 -18.24 27.32 -21.09
N TYR A 148 -18.26 26.07 -20.61
CA TYR A 148 -17.69 25.69 -19.32
C TYR A 148 -16.23 25.22 -19.42
N LYS A 149 -15.66 25.11 -20.62
CA LYS A 149 -14.34 24.47 -20.85
C LYS A 149 -13.24 25.01 -19.95
N ASP A 150 -13.12 26.33 -19.84
CA ASP A 150 -12.06 26.97 -19.05
C ASP A 150 -12.24 26.72 -17.55
N SER A 151 -13.48 26.80 -17.05
CA SER A 151 -13.83 26.50 -15.66
C SER A 151 -13.62 25.03 -15.31
N VAL A 152 -13.96 24.12 -16.24
CA VAL A 152 -13.72 22.68 -16.11
C VAL A 152 -12.21 22.43 -16.01
N GLN A 153 -11.42 22.95 -16.94
CA GLN A 153 -9.96 22.77 -16.94
C GLN A 153 -9.30 23.35 -15.67
N ALA A 154 -9.76 24.51 -15.20
CA ALA A 154 -9.31 25.10 -13.95
C ALA A 154 -9.62 24.19 -12.74
N SER A 155 -10.85 23.67 -12.67
CA SER A 155 -11.25 22.76 -11.59
C SER A 155 -10.49 21.43 -11.60
N ILE A 156 -10.23 20.85 -12.78
CA ILE A 156 -9.44 19.64 -12.94
C ILE A 156 -8.00 19.88 -12.48
N LYS A 157 -7.41 21.02 -12.85
CA LYS A 157 -6.05 21.38 -12.42
C LYS A 157 -5.94 21.44 -10.89
N GLU A 158 -6.95 21.98 -10.23
CA GLU A 158 -6.98 22.19 -8.78
C GLU A 158 -7.33 20.91 -8.00
N PHE A 159 -8.40 20.22 -8.37
CA PHE A 159 -8.98 19.10 -7.59
C PHE A 159 -8.74 17.73 -8.22
N GLY A 160 -8.45 17.69 -9.53
CA GLY A 160 -8.36 16.45 -10.32
C GLY A 160 -9.70 15.91 -10.79
N PHE A 161 -10.78 16.66 -10.60
CA PHE A 161 -12.14 16.31 -11.03
C PHE A 161 -12.78 17.51 -11.71
N ASN A 162 -13.78 17.26 -12.55
CA ASN A 162 -14.66 18.30 -13.05
C ASN A 162 -15.60 18.75 -11.92
N MET A 163 -15.18 19.76 -11.15
CA MET A 163 -16.00 20.26 -10.04
C MET A 163 -17.22 21.02 -10.53
N VAL A 164 -17.17 21.63 -11.72
CA VAL A 164 -18.30 22.35 -12.31
C VAL A 164 -19.49 21.40 -12.51
N ALA A 165 -19.24 20.21 -13.05
CA ALA A 165 -20.27 19.18 -13.18
C ALA A 165 -20.75 18.67 -11.80
N SER A 166 -19.80 18.38 -10.89
CA SER A 166 -20.14 17.95 -9.52
C SER A 166 -21.07 18.93 -8.80
N ASP A 167 -20.76 20.22 -8.87
CA ASP A 167 -21.49 21.26 -8.14
C ASP A 167 -22.93 21.42 -8.65
N MET A 168 -23.22 20.98 -9.87
CA MET A 168 -24.59 20.94 -10.43
C MET A 168 -25.36 19.68 -10.03
N ILE A 169 -24.68 18.59 -9.67
CA ILE A 169 -25.29 17.33 -9.28
C ILE A 169 -25.76 17.40 -7.82
N SER A 170 -26.97 16.92 -7.52
CA SER A 170 -27.50 16.87 -6.16
C SER A 170 -26.62 16.06 -5.21
N LEU A 171 -26.34 16.58 -4.01
CA LEU A 171 -25.61 15.84 -2.96
C LEU A 171 -26.35 14.55 -2.55
N ASP A 172 -27.67 14.52 -2.73
CA ASP A 172 -28.55 13.39 -2.48
C ASP A 172 -28.95 12.64 -3.76
N ARG A 173 -28.18 12.75 -4.85
CA ARG A 173 -28.52 12.09 -6.12
C ARG A 173 -28.72 10.58 -5.97
N THR A 174 -29.65 10.04 -6.74
CA THR A 174 -29.78 8.59 -6.96
C THR A 174 -28.65 8.08 -7.85
N ILE A 175 -28.31 6.80 -7.70
CA ILE A 175 -27.28 6.10 -8.47
C ILE A 175 -27.88 4.84 -9.12
N SER A 176 -27.22 4.31 -10.14
CA SER A 176 -27.60 3.04 -10.77
C SER A 176 -27.31 1.85 -9.83
N ASP A 177 -28.19 0.84 -9.82
CA ASP A 177 -27.94 -0.42 -9.11
C ASP A 177 -27.17 -1.39 -10.01
N ILE A 178 -25.85 -1.44 -9.83
CA ILE A 178 -24.93 -2.29 -10.59
C ILE A 178 -24.59 -3.61 -9.88
N ARG A 179 -25.32 -3.95 -8.81
CA ARG A 179 -25.21 -5.26 -8.16
C ARG A 179 -25.82 -6.34 -9.04
N GLN A 180 -25.30 -7.57 -8.93
CA GLN A 180 -25.96 -8.72 -9.53
C GLN A 180 -27.35 -8.92 -8.90
N GLU A 181 -28.33 -9.36 -9.70
CA GLU A 181 -29.73 -9.51 -9.27
C GLU A 181 -29.88 -10.44 -8.05
N GLU A 182 -29.04 -11.48 -7.93
CA GLU A 182 -29.01 -12.38 -6.77
C GLU A 182 -28.79 -11.62 -5.43
N CYS A 183 -28.11 -10.47 -5.44
CA CYS A 183 -27.85 -9.69 -4.24
C CYS A 183 -29.12 -9.19 -3.53
N LYS A 184 -30.21 -9.00 -4.29
CA LYS A 184 -31.49 -8.50 -3.77
C LYS A 184 -32.28 -9.53 -2.98
N TYR A 185 -31.85 -10.80 -2.96
CA TYR A 185 -32.58 -11.90 -2.33
C TYR A 185 -31.89 -12.46 -1.07
N TRP A 186 -30.86 -11.78 -0.57
CA TRP A 186 -30.21 -12.15 0.69
C TRP A 186 -30.99 -11.63 1.89
N HIS A 187 -31.22 -12.53 2.85
CA HIS A 187 -31.83 -12.22 4.14
C HIS A 187 -30.75 -12.21 5.21
N TYR A 188 -30.53 -11.05 5.82
CA TYR A 188 -29.50 -10.83 6.85
C TYR A 188 -30.14 -10.83 8.24
N ASP A 189 -29.38 -11.29 9.24
CA ASP A 189 -29.80 -11.20 10.64
C ASP A 189 -29.72 -9.75 11.10
N ASP A 190 -30.69 -9.27 11.88
CA ASP A 190 -30.75 -7.90 12.37
C ASP A 190 -29.71 -7.59 13.46
N ARG A 191 -28.95 -8.58 13.94
CA ARG A 191 -27.89 -8.45 14.94
C ARG A 191 -26.55 -8.01 14.32
N LEU A 192 -26.57 -7.16 13.30
CA LEU A 192 -25.36 -6.56 12.74
C LEU A 192 -24.68 -5.66 13.78
N LEU A 193 -23.35 -5.66 13.78
CA LEU A 193 -22.54 -4.74 14.58
C LEU A 193 -22.78 -3.29 14.10
N THR A 194 -22.72 -2.31 15.00
CA THR A 194 -22.77 -0.89 14.61
C THR A 194 -21.43 -0.41 14.06
N SER A 195 -21.42 0.70 13.30
CA SER A 195 -20.19 1.21 12.69
C SER A 195 -19.98 2.71 12.83
N SER A 196 -18.72 3.08 13.00
CA SER A 196 -18.22 4.44 12.80
C SER A 196 -17.62 4.53 11.39
N VAL A 197 -18.14 5.41 10.56
CA VAL A 197 -17.58 5.65 9.22
C VAL A 197 -16.52 6.74 9.31
N VAL A 198 -15.28 6.43 8.94
CA VAL A 198 -14.14 7.34 9.00
C VAL A 198 -13.81 7.83 7.59
N ILE A 199 -13.82 9.15 7.40
CA ILE A 199 -13.52 9.81 6.12
C ILE A 199 -12.32 10.74 6.33
N VAL A 200 -11.18 10.38 5.76
CA VAL A 200 -9.98 11.24 5.77
C VAL A 200 -9.99 12.11 4.52
N PHE A 201 -9.71 13.40 4.66
CA PHE A 201 -9.67 14.32 3.53
C PHE A 201 -8.54 15.35 3.65
N HIS A 202 -8.05 15.80 2.50
CA HIS A 202 -7.09 16.89 2.39
C HIS A 202 -7.36 17.67 1.10
N ASN A 203 -7.76 18.94 1.22
CA ASN A 203 -8.08 19.81 0.08
C ASN A 203 -9.13 19.24 -0.89
N GLU A 204 -10.07 18.44 -0.38
CA GLU A 204 -11.13 17.85 -1.17
C GLU A 204 -12.11 18.92 -1.70
N GLY A 205 -12.72 18.65 -2.86
CA GLY A 205 -13.82 19.47 -3.38
C GLY A 205 -15.03 19.44 -2.43
N TRP A 206 -15.74 20.57 -2.31
CA TRP A 206 -16.90 20.65 -1.40
C TRP A 206 -17.98 19.62 -1.75
N SER A 207 -18.42 19.62 -3.01
CA SER A 207 -19.53 18.78 -3.44
C SER A 207 -19.19 17.29 -3.42
N THR A 208 -17.96 16.89 -3.74
CA THR A 208 -17.53 15.47 -3.66
C THR A 208 -17.46 14.98 -2.20
N LEU A 209 -16.87 15.78 -1.31
CA LEU A 209 -16.80 15.48 0.13
C LEU A 209 -18.20 15.35 0.74
N MET A 210 -19.08 16.31 0.49
CA MET A 210 -20.42 16.32 1.04
C MET A 210 -21.32 15.24 0.42
N ARG A 211 -21.20 14.95 -0.88
CA ARG A 211 -21.95 13.86 -1.52
C ARG A 211 -21.57 12.50 -0.93
N THR A 212 -20.31 12.32 -0.53
CA THR A 212 -19.88 11.14 0.23
C THR A 212 -20.62 11.03 1.56
N VAL A 213 -20.62 12.10 2.37
CA VAL A 213 -21.32 12.13 3.66
C VAL A 213 -22.82 11.90 3.50
N HIS A 214 -23.47 12.58 2.55
CA HIS A 214 -24.89 12.43 2.24
C HIS A 214 -25.23 11.01 1.82
N SER A 215 -24.43 10.39 0.93
CA SER A 215 -24.69 9.02 0.47
C SER A 215 -24.69 8.01 1.62
N VAL A 216 -23.75 8.14 2.57
CA VAL A 216 -23.67 7.29 3.77
C VAL A 216 -24.91 7.45 4.64
N ILE A 217 -25.32 8.70 4.91
CA ILE A 217 -26.50 8.98 5.74
C ILE A 217 -27.78 8.50 5.06
N LYS A 218 -27.89 8.69 3.74
CA LYS A 218 -29.08 8.33 2.94
C LYS A 218 -29.29 6.82 2.86
N ARG A 219 -28.21 6.04 2.70
CA ARG A 219 -28.29 4.60 2.36
C ARG A 219 -27.86 3.63 3.46
N THR A 220 -27.57 4.14 4.66
CA THR A 220 -27.24 3.30 5.83
C THR A 220 -28.41 3.28 6.81
N PRO A 221 -28.91 2.11 7.25
CA PRO A 221 -29.98 2.08 8.24
C PRO A 221 -29.54 2.75 9.56
N ARG A 222 -30.33 3.73 10.04
CA ARG A 222 -29.96 4.62 11.15
C ARG A 222 -29.51 3.92 12.43
N LYS A 223 -30.08 2.75 12.75
CA LYS A 223 -29.73 1.97 13.95
C LYS A 223 -28.28 1.45 13.96
N TYR A 224 -27.64 1.36 12.79
CA TYR A 224 -26.29 0.82 12.68
C TYR A 224 -25.21 1.90 12.46
N LEU A 225 -25.58 3.09 12.01
CA LEU A 225 -24.65 4.21 11.83
C LEU A 225 -24.42 4.94 13.14
N ALA A 226 -23.34 4.59 13.85
CA ALA A 226 -23.05 5.15 15.18
C ALA A 226 -22.54 6.59 15.12
N GLU A 227 -21.71 6.90 14.11
CA GLU A 227 -21.16 8.23 13.82
C GLU A 227 -20.46 8.25 12.46
N ILE A 228 -20.32 9.45 11.89
CA ILE A 228 -19.40 9.73 10.78
C ILE A 228 -18.28 10.62 11.33
N VAL A 229 -17.04 10.16 11.23
CA VAL A 229 -15.84 10.83 11.74
C VAL A 229 -15.01 11.33 10.57
N MET A 230 -15.06 12.64 10.36
CA MET A 230 -14.27 13.34 9.34
C MET A 230 -12.93 13.78 9.93
N ILE A 231 -11.83 13.42 9.28
CA ILE A 231 -10.47 13.80 9.66
C ILE A 231 -9.89 14.74 8.60
N ASP A 232 -9.76 16.02 8.94
CA ASP A 232 -9.07 17.03 8.12
C ASP A 232 -7.56 16.88 8.31
N ASP A 233 -6.88 16.33 7.31
CA ASP A 233 -5.43 16.17 7.31
C ASP A 233 -4.72 17.46 6.86
N PHE A 234 -4.96 18.55 7.60
CA PHE A 234 -4.32 19.85 7.40
C PHE A 234 -4.61 20.51 6.05
N SER A 235 -5.89 20.55 5.66
CA SER A 235 -6.35 21.24 4.45
C SER A 235 -6.10 22.75 4.53
N ASN A 236 -5.93 23.42 3.39
CA ASN A 236 -5.79 24.87 3.27
C ASN A 236 -6.94 25.56 2.51
N LYS A 237 -7.85 24.79 1.89
CA LYS A 237 -9.00 25.36 1.18
C LYS A 237 -10.02 25.94 2.16
N VAL A 238 -10.49 27.16 1.87
CA VAL A 238 -11.35 27.96 2.77
C VAL A 238 -12.69 27.27 3.04
N HIS A 239 -13.29 26.62 2.04
CA HIS A 239 -14.57 25.92 2.21
C HIS A 239 -14.53 24.75 3.19
N LEU A 240 -13.33 24.21 3.49
CA LEU A 240 -13.14 23.12 4.45
C LEU A 240 -12.95 23.62 5.89
N LYS A 241 -12.99 24.93 6.12
CA LYS A 241 -12.82 25.56 7.44
C LYS A 241 -14.17 25.81 8.11
N GLU A 242 -14.48 27.05 8.45
CA GLU A 242 -15.69 27.43 9.19
C GLU A 242 -16.98 27.01 8.48
N HIS A 243 -17.01 27.10 7.15
CA HIS A 243 -18.19 26.69 6.36
C HIS A 243 -18.55 25.22 6.57
N LEU A 244 -17.55 24.33 6.59
CA LEU A 244 -17.75 22.90 6.86
C LEU A 244 -18.26 22.67 8.28
N GLU A 245 -17.68 23.35 9.27
CA GLU A 245 -18.09 23.23 10.68
C GLU A 245 -19.54 23.65 10.91
N GLU A 246 -20.00 24.70 10.22
CA GLU A 246 -21.39 25.13 10.29
C GLU A 246 -22.31 24.12 9.59
N TYR A 247 -21.94 23.68 8.39
CA TYR A 247 -22.77 22.78 7.58
C TYR A 247 -23.04 21.43 8.27
N ILE A 248 -22.03 20.84 8.92
CA ILE A 248 -22.19 19.52 9.57
C ILE A 248 -23.12 19.53 10.79
N LYS A 249 -23.43 20.71 11.36
CA LYS A 249 -24.33 20.83 12.54
C LYS A 249 -25.75 20.35 12.25
N GLN A 250 -26.17 20.37 10.97
CA GLN A 250 -27.49 19.92 10.55
C GLN A 250 -27.81 18.47 10.96
N TRP A 251 -26.78 17.63 11.16
CA TRP A 251 -26.94 16.23 11.58
C TRP A 251 -26.83 16.02 13.09
N ASN A 252 -27.00 17.07 13.89
CA ASN A 252 -27.13 17.02 15.35
C ASN A 252 -26.00 16.21 16.05
N GLY A 253 -24.77 16.31 15.54
CA GLY A 253 -23.60 15.62 16.11
C GLY A 253 -23.40 14.17 15.69
N LEU A 254 -24.20 13.65 14.74
CA LEU A 254 -23.93 12.38 14.05
C LEU A 254 -22.62 12.46 13.25
N VAL A 255 -22.43 13.58 12.55
CA VAL A 255 -21.21 13.89 11.81
C VAL A 255 -20.29 14.73 12.69
N LYS A 256 -19.03 14.31 12.82
CA LYS A 256 -18.02 14.96 13.66
C LYS A 256 -16.79 15.27 12.83
N LEU A 257 -16.20 16.44 13.06
CA LEU A 257 -14.98 16.88 12.41
C LEU A 257 -13.83 16.97 13.42
N PHE A 258 -12.69 16.40 13.07
CA PHE A 258 -11.43 16.58 13.79
C PHE A 258 -10.38 17.09 12.82
N ARG A 259 -9.57 18.06 13.26
CA ARG A 259 -8.50 18.66 12.46
C ARG A 259 -7.15 18.24 13.02
N ASN A 260 -6.26 17.83 12.13
CA ASN A 260 -4.87 17.59 12.48
C ASN A 260 -4.09 18.91 12.53
N ASP A 261 -3.17 19.03 13.49
CA ASP A 261 -2.33 20.23 13.67
C ASP A 261 -1.24 20.35 12.60
N LYS A 262 -0.94 19.25 11.90
CA LYS A 262 0.00 19.16 10.79
C LYS A 262 -0.48 18.14 9.77
N ARG A 263 0.10 18.16 8.57
CA ARG A 263 -0.18 17.15 7.54
C ARG A 263 0.50 15.83 7.89
N GLU A 264 -0.27 14.90 8.40
CA GLU A 264 0.18 13.56 8.83
C GLU A 264 0.26 12.58 7.65
N GLY A 265 -0.52 12.84 6.60
CA GLY A 265 -0.68 11.92 5.48
C GLY A 265 -1.83 10.94 5.67
N LEU A 266 -2.31 10.39 4.55
CA LEU A 266 -3.49 9.51 4.51
C LEU A 266 -3.40 8.38 5.55
N ILE A 267 -2.25 7.72 5.62
CA ILE A 267 -2.04 6.52 6.45
C ILE A 267 -2.20 6.85 7.94
N GLN A 268 -1.47 7.86 8.43
CA GLN A 268 -1.51 8.24 9.84
C GLN A 268 -2.82 8.96 10.20
N ALA A 269 -3.40 9.73 9.28
CA ALA A 269 -4.72 10.32 9.47
C ALA A 269 -5.81 9.25 9.62
N ARG A 270 -5.73 8.11 8.91
CA ARG A 270 -6.63 6.96 9.14
C ARG A 270 -6.44 6.36 10.54
N SER A 271 -5.20 6.20 11.00
CA SER A 271 -4.91 5.74 12.37
C SER A 271 -5.41 6.70 13.45
N ILE A 272 -5.32 8.02 13.22
CA ILE A 272 -5.94 9.04 14.08
C ILE A 272 -7.47 8.89 14.07
N GLY A 273 -8.06 8.67 12.89
CA GLY A 273 -9.48 8.39 12.74
C GLY A 273 -9.96 7.20 13.56
N ALA A 274 -9.23 6.08 13.56
CA ALA A 274 -9.54 4.92 14.42
C ALA A 274 -9.58 5.27 15.91
N LYS A 275 -8.66 6.14 16.35
CA LYS A 275 -8.57 6.60 17.75
C LYS A 275 -9.71 7.55 18.12
N LYS A 276 -10.14 8.40 17.18
CA LYS A 276 -11.23 9.39 17.39
C LYS A 276 -12.63 8.76 17.27
N ALA A 277 -12.79 7.75 16.43
CA ALA A 277 -14.01 6.96 16.30
C ALA A 277 -14.16 6.04 17.52
N THR A 278 -15.14 6.33 18.37
CA THR A 278 -15.29 5.71 19.70
C THR A 278 -16.66 5.10 19.93
N LYS A 279 -17.65 5.35 19.04
CA LYS A 279 -19.03 4.89 19.22
C LYS A 279 -19.35 3.56 18.52
N GLY A 280 -18.74 3.30 17.37
CA GLY A 280 -19.01 2.11 16.56
C GLY A 280 -18.16 0.91 16.97
N GLN A 281 -18.72 -0.29 16.78
CA GLN A 281 -18.04 -1.57 16.99
C GLN A 281 -17.13 -1.93 15.81
N VAL A 282 -17.49 -1.48 14.60
CA VAL A 282 -16.71 -1.65 13.37
C VAL A 282 -16.28 -0.29 12.85
N LEU A 283 -15.05 -0.19 12.36
CA LEU A 283 -14.57 0.96 11.61
C LEU A 283 -14.79 0.71 10.12
N ILE A 284 -15.48 1.63 9.43
CA ILE A 284 -15.59 1.62 7.98
C ILE A 284 -14.82 2.82 7.44
N TYR A 285 -13.78 2.57 6.65
CA TYR A 285 -13.05 3.63 5.96
C TYR A 285 -13.65 3.87 4.58
N LEU A 286 -13.81 5.14 4.24
CA LEU A 286 -14.14 5.60 2.89
C LEU A 286 -13.17 6.72 2.51
N ASP A 287 -12.85 6.79 1.21
CA ASP A 287 -12.22 7.99 0.65
C ASP A 287 -13.27 9.13 0.60
N ALA A 288 -12.78 10.36 0.49
CA ALA A 288 -13.59 11.57 0.56
C ALA A 288 -14.38 11.89 -0.72
N HIS A 289 -14.31 11.03 -1.74
CA HIS A 289 -14.95 11.20 -3.04
C HIS A 289 -15.58 9.87 -3.47
N CYS A 290 -16.53 9.41 -2.68
CA CYS A 290 -17.22 8.14 -2.86
C CYS A 290 -18.74 8.30 -2.83
N GLU A 291 -19.46 7.37 -3.45
CA GLU A 291 -20.91 7.25 -3.33
C GLU A 291 -21.28 5.81 -3.02
N VAL A 292 -21.88 5.58 -1.85
CA VAL A 292 -22.23 4.21 -1.42
C VAL A 292 -23.47 3.70 -2.13
N GLY A 293 -23.46 2.40 -2.45
CA GLY A 293 -24.55 1.66 -3.08
C GLY A 293 -25.79 1.47 -2.20
N VAL A 294 -26.90 1.11 -2.83
CA VAL A 294 -28.10 0.64 -2.11
C VAL A 294 -27.78 -0.66 -1.36
N ASN A 295 -28.22 -0.76 -0.10
CA ASN A 295 -27.99 -1.91 0.78
C ASN A 295 -26.50 -2.33 0.83
N TRP A 296 -25.58 -1.37 0.82
CA TRP A 296 -24.14 -1.66 0.92
C TRP A 296 -23.75 -2.20 2.31
N TYR A 297 -24.42 -1.73 3.36
CA TYR A 297 -24.00 -1.94 4.75
C TYR A 297 -24.13 -3.39 5.24
N ALA A 298 -25.31 -3.99 5.11
CA ALA A 298 -25.58 -5.33 5.63
C ALA A 298 -24.65 -6.42 5.06
N PRO A 299 -24.45 -6.52 3.73
CA PRO A 299 -23.49 -7.47 3.17
C PRO A 299 -22.06 -7.22 3.63
N LEU A 300 -21.65 -5.96 3.80
CA LEU A 300 -20.30 -5.60 4.25
C LEU A 300 -20.06 -6.04 5.70
N ILE A 301 -21.04 -5.85 6.59
CA ILE A 301 -20.85 -6.05 8.04
C ILE A 301 -21.21 -7.46 8.51
N ALA A 302 -22.03 -8.20 7.76
CA ALA A 302 -22.43 -9.56 8.13
C ALA A 302 -21.25 -10.53 8.33
N PRO A 303 -20.19 -10.56 7.49
CA PRO A 303 -19.04 -11.42 7.72
C PRO A 303 -18.29 -11.08 9.02
N ILE A 304 -18.09 -9.79 9.30
CA ILE A 304 -17.43 -9.31 10.52
C ILE A 304 -18.25 -9.64 11.78
N SER A 305 -19.57 -9.55 11.65
CA SER A 305 -20.50 -9.91 12.74
C SER A 305 -20.43 -11.40 13.09
N LYS A 306 -20.09 -12.27 12.12
CA LYS A 306 -19.90 -13.71 12.34
C LYS A 306 -18.50 -14.07 12.85
N ASP A 307 -17.50 -13.30 12.45
CA ASP A 307 -16.11 -13.51 12.84
C ASP A 307 -15.39 -12.16 12.89
N ARG A 308 -15.02 -11.75 14.10
CA ARG A 308 -14.41 -10.43 14.36
C ARG A 308 -13.04 -10.26 13.69
N THR A 309 -12.38 -11.35 13.29
CA THR A 309 -11.08 -11.33 12.63
C THR A 309 -11.18 -11.21 11.10
N VAL A 310 -12.40 -11.04 10.58
CA VAL A 310 -12.66 -10.76 9.16
C VAL A 310 -12.60 -9.25 8.92
N CYS A 311 -11.83 -8.87 7.92
CA CYS A 311 -11.89 -7.57 7.28
C CYS A 311 -12.61 -7.72 5.94
N THR A 312 -13.54 -6.81 5.65
CA THR A 312 -14.33 -6.83 4.42
C THR A 312 -14.10 -5.60 3.57
N VAL A 313 -14.13 -5.78 2.26
CA VAL A 313 -13.93 -4.74 1.26
C VAL A 313 -15.14 -4.76 0.32
N PRO A 314 -15.78 -3.61 0.08
CA PRO A 314 -16.82 -3.52 -0.94
C PRO A 314 -16.20 -3.69 -2.32
N LEU A 315 -16.98 -4.09 -3.33
CA LEU A 315 -16.52 -3.88 -4.70
C LEU A 315 -16.50 -2.37 -4.97
N ILE A 316 -15.35 -1.91 -5.47
CA ILE A 316 -15.10 -0.51 -5.76
C ILE A 316 -15.46 -0.29 -7.22
N ASP A 317 -16.37 0.63 -7.47
CA ASP A 317 -16.85 0.98 -8.80
C ASP A 317 -16.23 2.30 -9.25
N TYR A 318 -16.08 2.45 -10.56
CA TYR A 318 -15.53 3.64 -11.19
C TYR A 318 -16.63 4.70 -11.31
N ILE A 319 -16.43 5.85 -10.66
CA ILE A 319 -17.18 7.06 -10.99
C ILE A 319 -16.30 7.92 -11.89
N ASP A 320 -16.83 8.27 -13.06
CA ASP A 320 -16.11 9.11 -14.00
C ASP A 320 -15.86 10.51 -13.43
N GLY A 321 -14.61 10.94 -13.38
CA GLY A 321 -14.21 12.22 -12.81
C GLY A 321 -14.64 13.44 -13.63
N ASN A 322 -15.15 13.24 -14.86
CA ASN A 322 -15.62 14.31 -15.73
C ASN A 322 -17.16 14.37 -15.81
N GLU A 323 -17.80 13.25 -16.12
CA GLU A 323 -19.25 13.17 -16.39
C GLU A 323 -20.06 12.54 -15.24
N TYR A 324 -19.39 11.98 -14.22
CA TYR A 324 -20.01 11.39 -13.03
C TYR A 324 -20.96 10.21 -13.31
N THR A 325 -20.75 9.50 -14.43
CA THR A 325 -21.31 8.16 -14.64
C THR A 325 -20.69 7.17 -13.67
N MET A 326 -21.38 6.05 -13.43
CA MET A 326 -20.90 5.00 -12.52
C MET A 326 -20.90 3.65 -13.22
N GLU A 327 -19.74 2.99 -13.24
CA GLU A 327 -19.50 1.73 -13.95
C GLU A 327 -18.71 0.74 -13.08
N PRO A 328 -18.94 -0.58 -13.22
CA PRO A 328 -18.08 -1.58 -12.59
C PRO A 328 -16.63 -1.47 -13.05
N GLN A 329 -15.68 -1.69 -12.15
CA GLN A 329 -14.27 -1.81 -12.54
C GLN A 329 -14.03 -3.02 -13.47
N GLN A 330 -13.39 -2.80 -14.61
CA GLN A 330 -13.01 -3.85 -15.57
C GLN A 330 -11.98 -4.85 -15.02
N GLY A 331 -11.67 -5.95 -15.71
CA GLY A 331 -10.58 -6.87 -15.31
C GLY A 331 -10.96 -7.93 -14.27
N GLY A 332 -12.26 -8.14 -14.03
CA GLY A 332 -12.77 -9.31 -13.34
C GLY A 332 -12.91 -10.53 -14.25
N ASP A 333 -13.42 -11.61 -13.67
CA ASP A 333 -13.88 -12.78 -14.39
C ASP A 333 -15.17 -12.51 -15.20
N GLU A 334 -15.85 -13.56 -15.67
CA GLU A 334 -17.11 -13.45 -16.42
C GLU A 334 -18.25 -12.74 -15.65
N ASP A 335 -18.21 -12.75 -14.31
CA ASP A 335 -19.17 -12.06 -13.43
C ASP A 335 -18.67 -10.66 -13.01
N GLY A 336 -17.52 -10.22 -13.55
CA GLY A 336 -16.86 -8.96 -13.19
C GLY A 336 -16.17 -9.01 -11.82
N LEU A 337 -15.94 -10.18 -11.24
CA LEU A 337 -15.31 -10.35 -9.93
C LEU A 337 -13.78 -10.44 -10.08
N ALA A 338 -13.07 -9.56 -9.37
CA ALA A 338 -11.61 -9.52 -9.33
C ALA A 338 -11.09 -9.67 -7.91
N ARG A 339 -9.87 -10.17 -7.77
CA ARG A 339 -9.10 -10.21 -6.52
C ARG A 339 -7.98 -9.17 -6.57
N GLY A 340 -7.65 -8.61 -5.42
CA GLY A 340 -6.50 -7.72 -5.26
C GLY A 340 -5.18 -8.47 -5.29
N ALA A 341 -4.24 -7.97 -6.08
CA ALA A 341 -2.92 -8.56 -6.29
C ALA A 341 -1.83 -7.48 -6.32
N TRP A 342 -0.60 -7.90 -6.57
CA TRP A 342 0.54 -7.01 -6.82
C TRP A 342 1.51 -7.65 -7.81
N ASP A 343 2.33 -6.82 -8.44
CA ASP A 343 3.57 -7.28 -9.08
C ASP A 343 4.74 -7.25 -8.08
N TRP A 344 5.87 -7.85 -8.46
CA TRP A 344 7.05 -7.94 -7.60
C TRP A 344 7.75 -6.60 -7.35
N SER A 345 7.27 -5.50 -7.94
CA SER A 345 7.68 -4.14 -7.59
C SER A 345 6.77 -3.49 -6.54
N LEU A 346 5.84 -4.27 -5.96
CA LEU A 346 4.81 -3.88 -4.98
C LEU A 346 3.82 -2.83 -5.52
N LEU A 347 3.50 -2.88 -6.81
CA LEU A 347 2.41 -2.08 -7.39
C LEU A 347 1.09 -2.84 -7.34
N TRP A 348 0.00 -2.14 -7.01
CA TRP A 348 -1.35 -2.71 -7.01
C TRP A 348 -1.74 -3.24 -8.39
N LYS A 349 -2.29 -4.44 -8.40
CA LYS A 349 -2.83 -5.12 -9.58
C LYS A 349 -4.17 -5.76 -9.23
N ARG A 350 -4.92 -6.13 -10.25
CA ARG A 350 -6.15 -6.90 -10.13
C ARG A 350 -6.08 -8.11 -11.04
N VAL A 351 -6.49 -9.25 -10.52
CA VAL A 351 -6.57 -10.52 -11.26
C VAL A 351 -7.99 -11.05 -11.20
N PRO A 352 -8.47 -11.77 -12.22
CA PRO A 352 -9.81 -12.34 -12.21
C PRO A 352 -9.98 -13.33 -11.05
N LEU A 353 -11.21 -13.49 -10.57
CA LEU A 353 -11.51 -14.46 -9.52
C LEU A 353 -11.22 -15.89 -10.00
N SER A 354 -10.32 -16.58 -9.29
CA SER A 354 -9.88 -17.92 -9.67
C SER A 354 -10.99 -18.96 -9.53
N GLN A 355 -10.88 -20.05 -10.31
CA GLN A 355 -11.79 -21.19 -10.19
C GLN A 355 -11.73 -21.85 -8.80
N ARG A 356 -10.56 -21.80 -8.13
CA ARG A 356 -10.39 -22.33 -6.77
C ARG A 356 -11.21 -21.55 -5.74
N GLU A 357 -11.32 -20.23 -5.85
CA GLU A 357 -12.22 -19.44 -4.97
C GLU A 357 -13.69 -19.61 -5.36
N LYS A 358 -14.01 -19.76 -6.66
CA LYS A 358 -15.39 -20.05 -7.10
C LYS A 358 -15.91 -21.36 -6.50
N ALA A 359 -15.11 -22.43 -6.55
CA ALA A 359 -15.48 -23.75 -6.04
C ALA A 359 -15.72 -23.79 -4.52
N LYS A 360 -15.17 -22.83 -3.76
CA LYS A 360 -15.39 -22.71 -2.30
C LYS A 360 -16.73 -22.07 -1.93
N ARG A 361 -17.46 -21.52 -2.90
CA ARG A 361 -18.67 -20.74 -2.69
C ARG A 361 -19.87 -21.46 -3.28
N LYS A 362 -20.98 -21.41 -2.56
CA LYS A 362 -22.24 -22.02 -3.01
C LYS A 362 -23.00 -21.13 -3.99
N TYR A 363 -22.89 -19.81 -3.81
CA TYR A 363 -23.58 -18.81 -4.62
C TYR A 363 -22.57 -17.76 -5.14
N THR A 364 -22.84 -17.23 -6.33
CA THR A 364 -21.95 -16.30 -7.03
C THR A 364 -21.70 -15.03 -6.22
N THR A 365 -22.74 -14.53 -5.54
CA THR A 365 -22.69 -13.26 -4.81
C THR A 365 -22.18 -13.36 -3.37
N GLN A 366 -21.73 -14.54 -2.93
CA GLN A 366 -21.10 -14.69 -1.62
C GLN A 366 -19.72 -13.99 -1.56
N PRO A 367 -19.33 -13.45 -0.40
CA PRO A 367 -18.00 -12.92 -0.18
C PRO A 367 -16.90 -13.93 -0.57
N TYR A 368 -15.79 -13.43 -1.09
CA TYR A 368 -14.67 -14.25 -1.54
C TYR A 368 -13.33 -13.69 -1.06
N ARG A 369 -12.32 -14.56 -0.92
CA ARG A 369 -11.02 -14.19 -0.34
C ARG A 369 -10.17 -13.41 -1.34
N SER A 370 -9.64 -12.27 -0.91
CA SER A 370 -8.69 -11.47 -1.69
C SER A 370 -7.31 -11.43 -1.01
N PRO A 371 -6.21 -11.67 -1.74
CA PRO A 371 -4.85 -11.58 -1.18
C PRO A 371 -4.54 -10.19 -0.60
N ALA A 372 -5.00 -9.14 -1.27
CA ALA A 372 -4.84 -7.76 -0.81
C ALA A 372 -6.08 -6.90 -1.08
N MET A 373 -6.14 -5.74 -0.44
CA MET A 373 -7.13 -4.69 -0.69
C MET A 373 -6.49 -3.51 -1.44
N ALA A 374 -7.31 -2.73 -2.15
CA ALA A 374 -6.86 -1.49 -2.78
C ALA A 374 -6.44 -0.44 -1.73
N GLY A 375 -7.04 -0.49 -0.53
CA GLY A 375 -6.66 0.31 0.65
C GLY A 375 -7.59 1.47 0.97
N GLY A 376 -8.29 2.02 -0.03
CA GLY A 376 -9.22 3.14 0.11
C GLY A 376 -10.38 2.86 1.06
N LEU A 377 -11.06 1.74 0.79
CA LEU A 377 -12.36 1.44 1.37
C LEU A 377 -12.36 0.03 1.97
N PHE A 378 -12.64 -0.10 3.27
CA PHE A 378 -12.74 -1.38 3.95
C PHE A 378 -13.47 -1.22 5.28
N ALA A 379 -13.94 -2.34 5.82
CA ALA A 379 -14.51 -2.43 7.16
C ALA A 379 -13.75 -3.47 7.99
N ILE A 380 -13.50 -3.15 9.26
CA ILE A 380 -12.80 -4.02 10.21
C ILE A 380 -13.33 -3.78 11.62
N GLU A 381 -13.48 -4.85 12.41
CA GLU A 381 -13.85 -4.72 13.81
C GLU A 381 -12.82 -3.85 14.54
N ARG A 382 -13.32 -2.88 15.32
CA ARG A 382 -12.47 -1.82 15.86
C ARG A 382 -11.38 -2.39 16.76
N GLU A 383 -11.74 -3.24 17.73
CA GLU A 383 -10.76 -3.84 18.63
C GLU A 383 -9.73 -4.69 17.88
N PHE A 384 -10.16 -5.45 16.86
CA PHE A 384 -9.27 -6.26 16.04
C PHE A 384 -8.26 -5.38 15.29
N PHE A 385 -8.67 -4.23 14.77
CA PHE A 385 -7.72 -3.32 14.12
C PHE A 385 -6.69 -2.75 15.11
N PHE A 386 -7.08 -2.46 16.35
CA PHE A 386 -6.15 -2.06 17.41
C PHE A 386 -5.23 -3.22 17.84
N GLU A 387 -5.74 -4.44 17.92
CA GLU A 387 -4.95 -5.64 18.22
C GLU A 387 -3.92 -5.93 17.13
N LEU A 388 -4.20 -5.61 15.87
CA LEU A 388 -3.24 -5.65 14.76
C LEU A 388 -2.20 -4.53 14.80
N GLY A 389 -2.27 -3.62 15.78
CA GLY A 389 -1.41 -2.46 15.90
C GLY A 389 -1.72 -1.34 14.90
N LEU A 390 -2.96 -1.27 14.39
CA LEU A 390 -3.37 -0.35 13.31
C LEU A 390 -2.42 -0.45 12.10
N TYR A 391 -2.21 0.67 11.38
CA TYR A 391 -1.14 0.79 10.41
C TYR A 391 0.21 0.99 11.08
N ASP A 392 1.27 0.51 10.42
CA ASP A 392 2.66 0.83 10.79
C ASP A 392 2.87 2.36 10.95
N PRO A 393 3.27 2.85 12.15
CA PRO A 393 3.45 4.27 12.41
C PRO A 393 4.62 4.88 11.61
N GLY A 394 5.53 4.05 11.08
CA GLY A 394 6.63 4.49 10.23
C GLY A 394 6.27 4.71 8.76
N LEU A 395 5.06 4.31 8.33
CA LEU A 395 4.60 4.57 6.96
C LEU A 395 4.18 6.04 6.80
N GLN A 396 4.66 6.66 5.72
CA GLN A 396 4.54 8.10 5.49
C GLN A 396 3.65 8.40 4.29
N ILE A 397 2.74 9.38 4.43
CA ILE A 397 1.89 9.95 3.38
C ILE A 397 0.96 8.95 2.67
N TRP A 398 1.49 8.13 1.77
CA TRP A 398 0.72 7.25 0.89
C TRP A 398 1.58 6.09 0.36
N GLY A 399 0.95 4.93 0.20
CA GLY A 399 1.47 3.76 -0.49
C GLY A 399 2.06 2.74 0.47
N GLY A 400 1.77 1.47 0.20
CA GLY A 400 2.27 0.31 0.94
C GLY A 400 1.37 -0.09 2.11
N GLU A 401 0.57 0.83 2.66
CA GLU A 401 -0.28 0.57 3.82
C GLU A 401 -1.34 -0.50 3.54
N ASN A 402 -1.89 -0.48 2.32
CA ASN A 402 -2.92 -1.42 1.88
C ASN A 402 -2.40 -2.86 1.86
N PHE A 403 -1.13 -3.04 1.48
CA PHE A 403 -0.45 -4.34 1.51
C PHE A 403 -0.08 -4.74 2.94
N GLU A 404 0.46 -3.81 3.72
CA GLU A 404 0.85 -4.02 5.12
C GLU A 404 -0.29 -4.62 5.95
N ILE A 405 -1.46 -3.99 5.91
CA ILE A 405 -2.63 -4.50 6.65
C ILE A 405 -3.16 -5.81 6.08
N SER A 406 -3.10 -6.00 4.76
CA SER A 406 -3.52 -7.27 4.11
C SER A 406 -2.65 -8.43 4.59
N TYR A 407 -1.34 -8.24 4.68
CA TYR A 407 -0.39 -9.24 5.14
C TYR A 407 -0.55 -9.53 6.63
N LYS A 408 -0.70 -8.50 7.46
CA LYS A 408 -1.05 -8.64 8.89
C LYS A 408 -2.27 -9.52 9.08
N ILE A 409 -3.38 -9.18 8.41
CA ILE A 409 -4.65 -9.91 8.55
C ILE A 409 -4.45 -11.38 8.19
N TRP A 410 -3.92 -11.68 6.99
CA TRP A 410 -3.81 -13.07 6.54
C TRP A 410 -2.80 -13.88 7.32
N GLN A 411 -1.58 -13.36 7.52
CA GLN A 411 -0.52 -14.12 8.17
C GLN A 411 -0.80 -14.31 9.65
N CYS A 412 -1.45 -13.37 10.33
CA CYS A 412 -1.73 -13.47 11.76
C CYS A 412 -3.08 -14.16 12.07
N GLY A 413 -3.80 -14.67 11.06
CA GLY A 413 -4.92 -15.60 11.26
C GLY A 413 -6.33 -15.04 11.02
N GLY A 414 -6.45 -13.79 10.58
CA GLY A 414 -7.71 -13.21 10.10
C GLY A 414 -7.99 -13.53 8.63
N GLN A 415 -9.00 -12.88 8.07
CA GLN A 415 -9.39 -13.03 6.65
C GLN A 415 -9.69 -11.69 6.00
N LEU A 416 -9.37 -11.58 4.71
CA LEU A 416 -9.72 -10.42 3.90
C LEU A 416 -10.69 -10.82 2.78
N LEU A 417 -11.92 -10.30 2.85
CA LEU A 417 -13.01 -10.70 1.95
C LEU A 417 -13.49 -9.54 1.10
N PHE A 418 -13.60 -9.75 -0.22
CA PHE A 418 -14.34 -8.86 -1.10
C PHE A 418 -15.81 -9.29 -1.09
N VAL A 419 -16.72 -8.31 -1.06
CA VAL A 419 -18.16 -8.53 -0.83
C VAL A 419 -18.96 -8.05 -2.05
N PRO A 420 -19.37 -8.95 -2.97
CA PRO A 420 -20.06 -8.57 -4.22
C PRO A 420 -21.30 -7.68 -4.04
N CYS A 421 -22.10 -7.96 -3.01
CA CYS A 421 -23.34 -7.22 -2.76
C CYS A 421 -23.16 -5.88 -2.04
N SER A 422 -21.95 -5.57 -1.58
CA SER A 422 -21.61 -4.25 -1.06
C SER A 422 -20.79 -3.51 -2.11
N ARG A 423 -21.36 -2.46 -2.71
CA ARG A 423 -20.72 -1.71 -3.79
C ARG A 423 -20.60 -0.23 -3.43
N ILE A 424 -19.46 0.37 -3.76
CA ILE A 424 -19.19 1.79 -3.50
C ILE A 424 -18.48 2.38 -4.72
N GLY A 425 -19.03 3.44 -5.29
CA GLY A 425 -18.38 4.19 -6.35
C GLY A 425 -17.29 5.08 -5.80
N HIS A 426 -16.18 5.19 -6.52
CA HIS A 426 -15.02 6.02 -6.21
C HIS A 426 -14.69 6.89 -7.42
N ILE A 427 -14.53 8.20 -7.20
CA ILE A 427 -14.22 9.14 -8.28
C ILE A 427 -12.75 9.03 -8.68
N TYR A 428 -12.50 8.70 -9.94
CA TYR A 428 -11.15 8.63 -10.47
C TYR A 428 -10.65 10.00 -10.94
N ARG A 429 -9.40 10.30 -10.58
CA ARG A 429 -8.76 11.58 -10.91
C ARG A 429 -8.42 11.64 -12.40
N LEU A 430 -8.70 12.78 -13.00
CA LEU A 430 -8.39 13.09 -14.40
C LEU A 430 -6.94 13.55 -14.55
N GLN A 431 -6.41 13.38 -15.77
CA GLN A 431 -5.12 13.92 -16.15
C GLN A 431 -5.12 15.45 -16.05
N GLY A 432 -3.99 16.03 -15.62
CA GLY A 432 -3.83 17.49 -15.48
C GLY A 432 -3.97 18.02 -14.06
N TRP A 433 -4.33 17.18 -13.09
CA TRP A 433 -4.25 17.51 -11.67
C TRP A 433 -2.80 17.77 -11.24
N GLN A 434 -2.57 18.87 -10.51
CA GLN A 434 -1.23 19.22 -10.03
C GLN A 434 -0.75 18.38 -8.84
N GLY A 435 -1.61 17.56 -8.25
CA GLY A 435 -1.27 16.77 -7.08
C GLY A 435 -1.25 17.58 -5.78
N ASN A 436 -1.18 16.89 -4.66
CA ASN A 436 -0.83 17.49 -3.38
C ASN A 436 0.65 17.17 -3.09
N PRO A 437 1.58 18.14 -3.21
CA PRO A 437 2.99 17.87 -2.99
C PRO A 437 3.21 17.35 -1.57
N PRO A 438 4.11 16.39 -1.33
CA PRO A 438 4.43 15.94 0.01
C PRO A 438 4.94 17.11 0.86
N PRO A 439 4.76 17.09 2.20
CA PRO A 439 5.33 18.11 3.07
C PRO A 439 6.85 18.20 2.89
N ALA A 440 7.42 19.40 2.96
CA ALA A 440 8.86 19.62 2.70
C ALA A 440 9.81 18.83 3.62
N HIS A 441 9.33 18.35 4.77
CA HIS A 441 10.10 17.52 5.70
C HIS A 441 10.12 16.03 5.33
N VAL A 442 9.31 15.61 4.34
CA VAL A 442 9.27 14.23 3.83
C VAL A 442 10.25 14.14 2.65
N GLY A 443 11.16 13.15 2.69
CA GLY A 443 12.19 12.97 1.66
C GLY A 443 11.63 12.65 0.28
N SER A 444 12.53 12.49 -0.70
CA SER A 444 12.27 12.39 -2.14
C SER A 444 11.32 11.25 -2.56
N SER A 445 11.14 10.21 -1.72
CA SER A 445 10.37 9.01 -2.06
C SER A 445 9.80 8.27 -0.83
N PRO A 446 8.82 8.86 -0.10
CA PRO A 446 8.22 8.22 1.07
C PRO A 446 7.59 6.86 0.72
N THR A 447 6.98 6.75 -0.45
CA THR A 447 6.33 5.51 -0.89
C THR A 447 7.30 4.36 -1.10
N LEU A 448 8.49 4.60 -1.70
CA LEU A 448 9.52 3.55 -1.81
C LEU A 448 10.01 3.09 -0.44
N LYS A 449 10.20 4.05 0.48
CA LYS A 449 10.56 3.75 1.86
C LYS A 449 9.50 2.87 2.53
N ASN A 450 8.22 3.21 2.35
CA ASN A 450 7.10 2.42 2.86
C ASN A 450 7.13 0.99 2.30
N TYR A 451 7.35 0.82 0.99
CA TYR A 451 7.42 -0.50 0.36
C TYR A 451 8.52 -1.36 0.99
N VAL A 452 9.71 -0.80 1.20
CA VAL A 452 10.81 -1.52 1.85
C VAL A 452 10.46 -1.94 3.27
N ARG A 453 9.80 -1.07 4.06
CA ARG A 453 9.35 -1.43 5.42
C ARG A 453 8.40 -2.63 5.40
N VAL A 454 7.43 -2.63 4.50
CA VAL A 454 6.46 -3.72 4.35
C VAL A 454 7.16 -5.01 3.95
N VAL A 455 8.03 -4.96 2.96
CA VAL A 455 8.78 -6.12 2.44
C VAL A 455 9.71 -6.71 3.51
N GLU A 456 10.48 -5.88 4.21
CA GLU A 456 11.44 -6.32 5.24
C GLU A 456 10.78 -6.94 6.48
N VAL A 457 9.52 -6.62 6.75
CA VAL A 457 8.76 -7.22 7.86
C VAL A 457 7.99 -8.46 7.41
N TRP A 458 7.38 -8.45 6.23
CA TRP A 458 6.32 -9.40 5.88
C TRP A 458 6.66 -10.40 4.78
N TRP A 459 7.69 -10.17 3.95
CA TRP A 459 7.92 -10.99 2.73
C TRP A 459 8.93 -12.13 2.91
N ASP A 460 9.61 -12.22 4.05
CA ASP A 460 10.63 -13.27 4.29
C ASP A 460 11.64 -13.35 3.12
N GLU A 461 11.90 -14.53 2.58
CA GLU A 461 12.77 -14.76 1.42
C GLU A 461 12.26 -14.13 0.12
N TYR A 462 10.97 -13.79 0.00
CA TYR A 462 10.43 -13.20 -1.22
C TYR A 462 10.87 -11.74 -1.43
N LYS A 463 11.48 -11.11 -0.42
CA LYS A 463 12.08 -9.78 -0.57
C LYS A 463 13.13 -9.71 -1.66
N ASP A 464 13.80 -10.83 -1.97
CA ASP A 464 14.77 -10.91 -3.06
C ASP A 464 14.13 -10.56 -4.43
N TYR A 465 12.86 -10.94 -4.65
CA TYR A 465 12.13 -10.59 -5.88
C TYR A 465 11.77 -9.11 -5.94
N PHE A 466 11.51 -8.49 -4.79
CA PHE A 466 11.31 -7.04 -4.69
C PHE A 466 12.58 -6.29 -5.02
N TYR A 467 13.70 -6.68 -4.41
CA TYR A 467 15.00 -6.04 -4.67
C TYR A 467 15.53 -6.33 -6.08
N ALA A 468 15.16 -7.45 -6.71
CA ALA A 468 15.43 -7.65 -8.13
C ALA A 468 14.61 -6.68 -9.00
N SER A 469 13.35 -6.40 -8.63
CA SER A 469 12.46 -5.52 -9.39
C SER A 469 12.80 -4.02 -9.20
N ARG A 470 13.19 -3.65 -7.98
CA ARG A 470 13.54 -2.29 -7.55
C ARG A 470 14.90 -2.24 -6.84
N PRO A 471 16.00 -2.52 -7.54
CA PRO A 471 17.32 -2.59 -6.91
C PRO A 471 17.79 -1.25 -6.35
N GLU A 472 17.24 -0.12 -6.82
CA GLU A 472 17.46 1.22 -6.25
C GLU A 472 17.05 1.36 -4.78
N THR A 473 16.25 0.43 -4.27
CA THR A 473 15.78 0.44 -2.88
C THR A 473 16.72 -0.28 -1.91
N LEU A 474 17.76 -0.98 -2.39
CA LEU A 474 18.69 -1.76 -1.55
C LEU A 474 19.44 -0.91 -0.53
N THR A 475 19.77 0.34 -0.88
CA THR A 475 20.51 1.27 -0.01
C THR A 475 19.59 2.23 0.74
N LEU A 476 18.27 2.08 0.62
CA LEU A 476 17.31 3.05 1.16
C LEU A 476 17.16 2.89 2.68
N ALA A 477 17.32 4.00 3.41
CA ALA A 477 17.11 4.02 4.85
C ALA A 477 15.60 3.98 5.18
N TYR A 478 15.10 2.79 5.55
CA TYR A 478 13.68 2.56 5.82
C TYR A 478 13.24 2.77 7.29
N GLY A 479 14.19 3.13 8.17
CA GLY A 479 13.94 3.40 9.58
C GLY A 479 13.77 2.13 10.42
N ASP A 480 13.40 2.30 11.69
CA ASP A 480 13.25 1.18 12.63
C ASP A 480 11.99 0.36 12.35
N ILE A 481 12.14 -0.96 12.33
CA ILE A 481 11.07 -1.95 12.14
C ILE A 481 11.04 -2.99 13.28
N SER A 482 11.78 -2.77 14.36
CA SER A 482 11.96 -3.73 15.45
C SER A 482 10.64 -4.12 16.13
N GLU A 483 9.77 -3.14 16.41
CA GLU A 483 8.46 -3.40 17.01
C GLU A 483 7.53 -4.17 16.08
N LEU A 484 7.62 -3.95 14.76
CA LEU A 484 6.82 -4.66 13.77
C LEU A 484 7.24 -6.12 13.62
N LYS A 485 8.55 -6.38 13.64
CA LYS A 485 9.09 -7.75 13.66
C LYS A 485 8.71 -8.46 14.96
N ARG A 486 8.83 -7.79 16.11
CA ARG A 486 8.39 -8.31 17.41
C ARG A 486 6.90 -8.66 17.40
N PHE A 487 6.04 -7.76 16.89
CA PHE A 487 4.61 -8.03 16.75
C PHE A 487 4.35 -9.33 15.99
N ARG A 488 5.01 -9.52 14.84
CA ARG A 488 4.87 -10.69 13.98
C ARG A 488 5.29 -11.98 14.70
N GLU A 489 6.39 -11.93 15.45
CA GLU A 489 6.91 -13.05 16.25
C GLU A 489 5.97 -13.41 17.42
N GLU A 490 5.54 -12.42 18.19
CA GLU A 490 4.69 -12.60 19.39
C GLU A 490 3.31 -13.18 19.07
N HIS A 491 2.74 -12.81 17.91
CA HIS A 491 1.46 -13.31 17.42
C HIS A 491 1.61 -14.62 16.62
N ARG A 492 2.83 -15.14 16.46
CA ARG A 492 3.12 -16.37 15.69
C ARG A 492 2.50 -16.33 14.29
N CYS A 493 2.61 -15.19 13.62
CA CYS A 493 2.07 -15.04 12.28
C CYS A 493 2.77 -16.03 11.33
N LYS A 494 2.00 -16.56 10.38
CA LYS A 494 2.45 -17.53 9.37
C LYS A 494 3.48 -16.90 8.44
N SER A 495 4.30 -17.73 7.80
CA SER A 495 5.29 -17.27 6.83
C SER A 495 4.64 -16.71 5.56
N PHE A 496 5.39 -15.88 4.84
CA PHE A 496 4.95 -15.36 3.54
C PHE A 496 4.83 -16.47 2.50
N LYS A 497 5.67 -17.50 2.58
CA LYS A 497 5.54 -18.70 1.74
C LYS A 497 4.16 -19.36 1.88
N TRP A 498 3.69 -19.57 3.11
CA TRP A 498 2.33 -20.08 3.34
C TRP A 498 1.27 -19.19 2.70
N PHE A 499 1.42 -17.88 2.84
CA PHE A 499 0.49 -16.91 2.27
C PHE A 499 0.46 -16.99 0.73
N MET A 500 1.63 -17.08 0.09
CA MET A 500 1.76 -17.24 -1.36
C MET A 500 1.19 -18.56 -1.87
N GLU A 501 1.32 -19.66 -1.14
CA GLU A 501 0.84 -20.98 -1.59
C GLU A 501 -0.66 -21.21 -1.29
N GLU A 502 -1.19 -20.69 -0.19
CA GLU A 502 -2.58 -20.93 0.23
C GLU A 502 -3.55 -19.83 -0.20
N ILE A 503 -3.14 -18.56 -0.11
CA ILE A 503 -4.02 -17.41 -0.33
C ILE A 503 -3.76 -16.76 -1.69
N ALA A 504 -2.50 -16.52 -2.04
CA ALA A 504 -2.07 -15.75 -3.20
C ALA A 504 -1.45 -16.59 -4.33
N TYR A 505 -1.90 -17.84 -4.47
CA TYR A 505 -1.35 -18.86 -5.38
C TYR A 505 -1.40 -18.49 -6.86
N ASP A 506 -2.32 -17.62 -7.24
CA ASP A 506 -2.55 -17.16 -8.61
C ASP A 506 -1.69 -15.95 -8.99
N ILE A 507 -1.08 -15.25 -8.01
CA ILE A 507 -0.23 -14.09 -8.31
C ILE A 507 0.95 -14.47 -9.22
N PRO A 508 1.76 -15.50 -8.95
CA PRO A 508 2.87 -15.89 -9.82
C PRO A 508 2.44 -16.33 -11.22
N MET A 509 1.16 -16.69 -11.43
CA MET A 509 0.63 -17.09 -12.74
C MET A 509 0.39 -15.86 -13.63
N HIS A 510 0.01 -14.73 -13.05
CA HIS A 510 -0.22 -13.46 -13.75
C HIS A 510 1.00 -12.54 -13.74
N TYR A 511 1.75 -12.55 -12.64
CA TYR A 511 2.96 -11.77 -12.42
C TYR A 511 4.09 -12.73 -12.02
N PRO A 512 4.79 -13.34 -12.98
CA PRO A 512 5.83 -14.31 -12.72
C PRO A 512 7.01 -13.78 -11.89
N LEU A 513 7.64 -14.66 -11.09
CA LEU A 513 8.76 -14.33 -10.22
C LEU A 513 9.97 -13.80 -11.02
N PRO A 514 10.45 -12.57 -10.80
CA PRO A 514 11.51 -11.97 -11.60
C PRO A 514 12.83 -12.76 -11.45
N PRO A 515 13.61 -12.92 -12.53
CA PRO A 515 14.98 -13.42 -12.44
C PRO A 515 15.85 -12.48 -11.61
N LYS A 516 16.95 -13.01 -11.04
CA LYS A 516 17.92 -12.18 -10.32
C LYS A 516 18.62 -11.20 -11.26
N ASN A 517 19.04 -10.07 -10.71
CA ASN A 517 19.85 -9.10 -11.44
C ASN A 517 21.31 -9.55 -11.50
N VAL A 518 21.92 -9.39 -12.67
CA VAL A 518 23.36 -9.49 -12.87
C VAL A 518 24.03 -8.16 -12.48
N GLU A 519 23.44 -7.04 -12.90
CA GLU A 519 23.90 -5.68 -12.57
C GLU A 519 22.74 -4.69 -12.74
N TRP A 520 22.83 -3.51 -12.11
CA TRP A 520 21.82 -2.46 -12.22
C TRP A 520 22.42 -1.06 -12.02
N GLY A 521 21.75 -0.02 -12.51
CA GLY A 521 22.24 1.35 -12.38
C GLY A 521 22.03 2.22 -13.61
N GLU A 522 22.72 3.35 -13.67
CA GLU A 522 22.87 4.11 -14.91
C GLU A 522 23.75 3.35 -15.90
N ILE A 523 23.37 3.35 -17.17
CA ILE A 523 24.24 2.87 -18.26
C ILE A 523 24.92 4.10 -18.86
N ARG A 524 26.12 4.38 -18.37
CA ARG A 524 26.93 5.55 -18.74
C ARG A 524 27.93 5.18 -19.83
N GLY A 525 28.19 6.09 -20.75
CA GLY A 525 29.30 5.93 -21.68
C GLY A 525 30.64 5.92 -20.96
N PHE A 526 31.50 4.94 -21.23
CA PHE A 526 32.78 4.81 -20.53
C PHE A 526 33.60 6.11 -20.67
N GLU A 527 34.05 6.65 -19.54
CA GLU A 527 34.78 7.93 -19.44
C GLU A 527 34.00 9.15 -20.00
N THR A 528 32.66 9.11 -20.04
CA THR A 528 31.82 10.24 -20.46
C THR A 528 30.81 10.67 -19.38
N SER A 529 30.11 11.78 -19.67
CA SER A 529 28.99 12.30 -18.88
C SER A 529 27.63 12.06 -19.55
N TYR A 530 27.54 11.12 -20.50
CA TYR A 530 26.30 10.76 -21.17
C TYR A 530 25.81 9.39 -20.73
N CYS A 531 24.53 9.30 -20.41
CA CYS A 531 23.84 8.10 -19.94
C CYS A 531 22.71 7.77 -20.88
N ILE A 532 22.42 6.48 -21.03
CA ILE A 532 21.18 6.03 -21.67
C ILE A 532 20.00 6.55 -20.84
N ASP A 533 18.99 7.09 -21.52
CA ASP A 533 17.80 7.68 -20.92
C ASP A 533 16.58 7.26 -21.74
N SER A 534 15.53 6.78 -21.08
CA SER A 534 14.28 6.43 -21.76
C SER A 534 13.48 7.64 -22.21
N MET A 535 13.81 8.86 -21.73
CA MET A 535 13.04 10.09 -21.93
C MET A 535 11.59 9.98 -21.44
N GLY A 536 11.28 8.95 -20.63
CA GLY A 536 9.91 8.61 -20.24
C GLY A 536 9.10 7.94 -21.36
N HIS A 537 9.73 7.60 -22.49
CA HIS A 537 9.12 6.81 -23.54
C HIS A 537 8.74 5.42 -23.05
N THR A 538 7.65 4.88 -23.59
CA THR A 538 7.14 3.54 -23.30
C THR A 538 6.60 2.91 -24.59
N ASN A 539 6.44 1.58 -24.62
CA ASN A 539 5.68 0.85 -25.64
C ASN A 539 6.04 1.18 -27.11
N GLY A 540 7.32 1.04 -27.45
CA GLY A 540 7.85 1.20 -28.80
C GLY A 540 8.63 2.49 -29.03
N GLY A 541 8.72 3.38 -28.03
CA GLY A 541 9.53 4.59 -28.14
C GLY A 541 11.03 4.30 -28.14
N ASN A 542 11.79 5.19 -28.79
CA ASN A 542 13.25 5.07 -28.86
C ASN A 542 13.91 5.49 -27.54
N VAL A 543 14.99 4.80 -27.19
CA VAL A 543 15.86 5.19 -26.08
C VAL A 543 16.98 6.07 -26.63
N GLU A 544 17.36 7.09 -25.86
CA GLU A 544 18.32 8.10 -26.28
C GLU A 544 19.50 8.18 -25.28
N ILE A 545 20.47 9.03 -25.55
CA ILE A 545 21.44 9.42 -24.52
C ILE A 545 21.19 10.86 -24.06
N GLY A 546 21.31 11.10 -22.76
CA GLY A 546 21.23 12.42 -22.15
C GLY A 546 22.39 12.66 -21.19
N PRO A 547 22.61 13.91 -20.74
CA PRO A 547 23.55 14.17 -19.65
C PRO A 547 23.17 13.34 -18.41
N CYS A 548 24.16 12.64 -17.84
CA CYS A 548 23.94 11.84 -16.65
C CYS A 548 23.57 12.73 -15.46
N HIS A 549 22.45 12.46 -14.79
CA HIS A 549 22.04 13.21 -13.60
C HIS A 549 22.13 12.42 -12.29
N ARG A 550 22.38 11.10 -12.34
CA ARG A 550 22.50 10.22 -11.15
C ARG A 550 21.29 10.25 -10.20
N MET A 551 20.09 10.51 -10.72
CA MET A 551 18.85 10.54 -9.92
C MET A 551 17.98 9.29 -10.11
N GLY A 552 18.46 8.30 -10.87
CA GLY A 552 17.67 7.12 -11.23
C GLY A 552 16.57 7.47 -12.23
N GLY A 553 15.34 7.02 -11.97
CA GLY A 553 14.20 7.28 -12.84
C GLY A 553 14.41 6.76 -14.26
N ASN A 554 14.34 7.65 -15.24
CA ASN A 554 14.47 7.31 -16.67
C ASN A 554 15.89 6.90 -17.09
N GLN A 555 16.90 7.19 -16.26
CA GLN A 555 18.29 6.76 -16.46
C GLN A 555 18.66 5.51 -15.63
N LEU A 556 17.68 4.84 -15.02
CA LEU A 556 17.91 3.61 -14.26
C LEU A 556 17.52 2.38 -15.09
N PHE A 557 18.43 1.42 -15.20
CA PHE A 557 18.21 0.15 -15.87
C PHE A 557 18.71 -1.02 -15.02
N ARG A 558 18.25 -2.23 -15.32
CA ARG A 558 18.76 -3.48 -14.74
C ARG A 558 18.94 -4.52 -15.82
N ILE A 559 19.98 -5.35 -15.71
CA ILE A 559 20.14 -6.53 -16.54
C ILE A 559 19.98 -7.78 -15.69
N ASN A 560 19.17 -8.73 -16.15
CA ASN A 560 18.84 -9.93 -15.39
C ASN A 560 19.52 -11.20 -15.94
N GLU A 561 19.50 -12.27 -15.15
CA GLU A 561 20.07 -13.59 -15.53
C GLU A 561 19.37 -14.22 -16.75
N ALA A 562 18.16 -13.76 -17.08
CA ALA A 562 17.43 -14.14 -18.29
C ALA A 562 17.86 -13.35 -19.53
N ASN A 563 18.92 -12.52 -19.45
CA ASN A 563 19.44 -11.70 -20.54
C ASN A 563 18.46 -10.61 -21.02
N GLN A 564 17.63 -10.07 -20.13
CA GLN A 564 16.75 -8.94 -20.42
C GLN A 564 17.36 -7.67 -19.83
N LEU A 565 17.44 -6.61 -20.64
CA LEU A 565 17.82 -5.28 -20.20
C LEU A 565 16.53 -4.48 -19.95
N MET A 566 16.22 -4.17 -18.70
CA MET A 566 14.90 -3.71 -18.27
C MET A 566 14.92 -2.33 -17.63
N GLN A 567 13.81 -1.62 -17.77
CA GLN A 567 13.43 -0.46 -16.96
C GLN A 567 11.97 -0.63 -16.56
N TYR A 568 11.67 -0.54 -15.26
CA TYR A 568 10.35 -0.86 -14.71
C TYR A 568 9.84 -2.23 -15.20
N ASP A 569 8.67 -2.30 -15.85
CA ASP A 569 8.03 -3.47 -16.43
C ASP A 569 8.35 -3.67 -17.93
N GLN A 570 9.27 -2.88 -18.48
CA GLN A 570 9.61 -2.88 -19.90
C GLN A 570 11.04 -3.34 -20.14
N CYS A 571 11.30 -3.88 -21.33
CA CYS A 571 12.60 -4.28 -21.81
C CYS A 571 13.06 -3.39 -22.96
N LEU A 572 14.36 -3.19 -23.04
CA LEU A 572 15.04 -2.66 -24.21
C LEU A 572 15.20 -3.78 -25.23
N THR A 573 14.88 -3.48 -26.48
CA THR A 573 15.04 -4.42 -27.60
C THR A 573 15.40 -3.68 -28.88
N ARG A 574 15.87 -4.43 -29.87
CA ARG A 574 16.09 -3.90 -31.22
C ARG A 574 14.80 -3.40 -31.88
N GLY A 575 14.84 -2.18 -32.43
CA GLY A 575 13.76 -1.62 -33.26
C GLY A 575 13.66 -2.28 -34.65
N GLY A 576 12.46 -2.28 -35.24
CA GLY A 576 12.15 -2.97 -36.50
C GLY A 576 12.92 -2.46 -37.74
N ASP A 577 13.41 -1.21 -37.72
CA ASP A 577 14.25 -0.61 -38.75
C ASP A 577 15.73 -1.02 -38.67
N ASN A 578 16.04 -1.94 -37.74
CA ASN A 578 17.32 -2.61 -37.58
C ASN A 578 18.50 -1.76 -37.09
N SER A 579 18.30 -0.51 -36.63
CA SER A 579 19.36 0.33 -36.06
C SER A 579 19.07 0.89 -34.66
N GLY A 580 17.84 1.29 -34.35
CA GLY A 580 17.49 1.88 -33.05
C GLY A 580 17.30 0.86 -31.92
N VAL A 581 17.47 1.32 -30.67
CA VAL A 581 17.06 0.59 -29.46
C VAL A 581 15.74 1.20 -28.97
N ILE A 582 14.71 0.37 -28.82
CA ILE A 582 13.39 0.77 -28.34
C ILE A 582 13.11 0.18 -26.96
N ILE A 583 12.20 0.80 -26.22
CA ILE A 583 11.66 0.29 -24.96
C ILE A 583 10.23 -0.19 -25.15
N THR A 584 9.91 -1.40 -24.72
CA THR A 584 8.56 -1.98 -24.85
C THR A 584 8.24 -2.94 -23.71
N HIS A 585 6.95 -3.15 -23.42
CA HIS A 585 6.52 -4.17 -22.48
C HIS A 585 7.10 -5.55 -22.86
N CYS A 586 7.52 -6.32 -21.85
CA CYS A 586 8.10 -7.63 -22.06
C CYS A 586 7.69 -8.63 -20.98
N ASP A 587 7.39 -9.85 -21.41
CA ASP A 587 7.24 -11.00 -20.52
C ASP A 587 8.60 -11.69 -20.27
N GLN A 588 8.65 -12.62 -19.31
CA GLN A 588 9.88 -13.33 -18.91
C GLN A 588 10.63 -14.05 -20.06
N LYS A 589 9.92 -14.42 -21.13
CA LYS A 589 10.49 -15.17 -22.27
C LYS A 589 10.74 -14.29 -23.49
N GLN A 590 10.45 -13.00 -23.41
CA GLN A 590 10.59 -12.05 -24.51
C GLN A 590 11.86 -11.21 -24.32
N HIS A 591 12.44 -10.76 -25.44
CA HIS A 591 13.58 -9.82 -25.44
C HIS A 591 14.77 -10.27 -24.56
N THR A 592 15.03 -11.59 -24.51
CA THR A 592 16.13 -12.24 -23.79
C THR A 592 17.44 -12.19 -24.57
N GLU A 593 17.77 -11.00 -25.10
CA GLU A 593 18.79 -10.80 -26.12
C GLU A 593 20.03 -10.02 -25.67
N TRP A 594 20.17 -9.64 -24.40
CA TRP A 594 21.30 -8.82 -23.92
C TRP A 594 22.29 -9.60 -23.06
N LYS A 595 23.58 -9.57 -23.43
CA LYS A 595 24.68 -10.04 -22.58
C LYS A 595 25.57 -8.88 -22.16
N TYR A 596 25.97 -8.93 -20.89
CA TYR A 596 26.83 -7.94 -20.25
C TYR A 596 28.19 -8.57 -19.95
N PHE A 597 29.26 -7.97 -20.49
CA PHE A 597 30.63 -8.42 -20.30
C PHE A 597 31.49 -7.36 -19.62
N LYS A 598 32.20 -7.77 -18.57
CA LYS A 598 33.24 -6.94 -17.94
C LYS A 598 34.54 -7.06 -18.75
N VAL A 599 35.00 -5.94 -19.32
CA VAL A 599 36.23 -5.87 -20.13
C VAL A 599 37.30 -5.10 -19.35
N THR A 600 38.30 -5.82 -18.85
CA THR A 600 39.42 -5.20 -18.11
C THR A 600 40.41 -4.56 -19.09
N HIS A 601 40.65 -3.25 -18.97
CA HIS A 601 41.67 -2.57 -19.76
C HIS A 601 43.07 -2.79 -19.15
N LYS A 602 44.00 -3.39 -19.89
CA LYS A 602 45.34 -3.76 -19.39
C LYS A 602 46.25 -2.59 -18.96
N LYS A 603 45.84 -1.33 -19.15
CA LYS A 603 46.65 -0.13 -18.82
C LYS A 603 46.07 0.75 -17.69
N HIS A 604 44.84 0.51 -17.24
CA HIS A 604 44.20 1.31 -16.20
C HIS A 604 43.52 0.41 -15.16
N THR A 605 43.51 0.83 -13.91
CA THR A 605 42.77 0.17 -12.81
C THR A 605 41.24 0.23 -12.97
N HIS A 606 40.73 0.76 -14.09
CA HIS A 606 39.32 0.92 -14.39
C HIS A 606 38.84 -0.18 -15.36
N THR A 607 37.68 -0.77 -15.04
CA THR A 607 37.05 -1.84 -15.84
C THR A 607 35.96 -1.21 -16.71
N ALA A 608 36.10 -1.32 -18.04
CA ALA A 608 35.06 -0.90 -18.99
C ALA A 608 34.11 -2.08 -19.26
N LEU A 609 32.89 -1.80 -19.71
CA LEU A 609 31.86 -2.82 -19.95
C LEU A 609 31.44 -2.77 -21.41
N MET A 610 31.10 -3.93 -21.96
CA MET A 610 30.57 -4.04 -23.32
C MET A 610 29.25 -4.81 -23.28
N PHE A 611 28.18 -4.17 -23.74
CA PHE A 611 26.87 -4.79 -23.91
C PHE A 611 26.77 -5.33 -25.33
N CYS A 612 26.58 -6.65 -25.45
CA CYS A 612 26.43 -7.31 -26.74
C CYS A 612 25.03 -7.88 -26.86
N LEU A 613 24.42 -7.70 -28.03
CA LEU A 613 23.17 -8.36 -28.35
C LEU A 613 23.47 -9.83 -28.70
N TYR A 614 23.00 -10.75 -27.87
CA TYR A 614 23.02 -12.18 -28.10
C TYR A 614 21.84 -12.58 -28.99
N CYS A 615 22.06 -12.44 -30.29
CA CYS A 615 21.25 -12.93 -31.41
C CYS A 615 22.27 -13.26 -32.54
N PRO A 616 21.95 -13.96 -33.65
CA PRO A 616 22.94 -14.32 -34.69
C PRO A 616 23.68 -13.14 -35.35
N THR A 617 23.35 -11.90 -34.99
CA THR A 617 23.87 -10.66 -35.57
C THR A 617 25.22 -10.21 -35.02
N GLY A 618 25.64 -10.63 -33.81
CA GLY A 618 26.95 -10.26 -33.24
C GLY A 618 27.20 -8.76 -33.06
N LYS A 619 26.14 -7.97 -32.81
CA LYS A 619 26.20 -6.51 -32.68
C LYS A 619 26.39 -6.03 -31.24
N CYS A 620 27.02 -4.88 -31.10
CA CYS A 620 27.29 -4.20 -29.83
C CYS A 620 26.46 -2.92 -29.71
N LEU A 621 26.11 -2.57 -28.48
CA LEU A 621 25.46 -1.30 -28.15
C LEU A 621 26.43 -0.14 -28.40
N ASP A 622 26.00 0.86 -29.17
CA ASP A 622 26.81 1.98 -29.64
C ASP A 622 26.06 3.29 -29.46
N ARG A 623 26.79 4.41 -29.52
CA ARG A 623 26.23 5.74 -29.31
C ARG A 623 26.81 6.80 -30.24
N SER A 624 26.02 7.84 -30.47
CA SER A 624 26.48 9.08 -31.08
C SER A 624 26.28 10.22 -30.10
N ASP A 625 27.38 10.70 -29.52
CA ASP A 625 27.38 11.82 -28.57
C ASP A 625 26.90 13.14 -29.22
N LEU A 626 27.02 13.28 -30.54
CA LEU A 626 26.57 14.46 -31.29
C LEU A 626 25.05 14.43 -31.59
N LEU A 627 24.53 13.27 -31.99
CA LEU A 627 23.11 13.12 -32.35
C LEU A 627 22.24 12.72 -31.17
N HIS A 628 22.85 12.45 -30.01
CA HIS A 628 22.21 11.93 -28.81
C HIS A 628 21.43 10.62 -29.03
N LYS A 629 21.97 9.74 -29.87
CA LYS A 629 21.33 8.47 -30.25
C LYS A 629 22.00 7.25 -29.65
N VAL A 630 21.18 6.26 -29.28
CA VAL A 630 21.58 4.89 -28.95
C VAL A 630 21.19 3.97 -30.10
N PHE A 631 22.11 3.13 -30.54
CA PHE A 631 21.89 2.20 -31.64
C PHE A 631 22.74 0.94 -31.47
N ILE A 632 22.59 -0.03 -32.37
CA ILE A 632 23.45 -1.23 -32.41
C ILE A 632 24.26 -1.27 -33.70
N SER A 633 25.56 -1.55 -33.59
CA SER A 633 26.51 -1.66 -34.71
C SER A 633 27.42 -2.87 -34.55
N ASP A 634 28.20 -3.22 -35.58
CA ASP A 634 29.11 -4.37 -35.49
C ASP A 634 30.17 -4.14 -34.40
N CYS A 635 30.43 -5.18 -33.60
CA CYS A 635 31.32 -5.08 -32.45
C CYS A 635 32.77 -4.75 -32.87
N ASP A 636 33.32 -3.69 -32.28
CA ASP A 636 34.70 -3.25 -32.43
C ASP A 636 35.25 -2.82 -31.06
N ILE A 637 36.16 -3.62 -30.51
CA ILE A 637 36.77 -3.40 -29.18
C ILE A 637 37.54 -2.08 -29.07
N ASN A 638 37.93 -1.48 -30.20
CA ASN A 638 38.64 -0.21 -30.24
C ASN A 638 37.69 0.98 -30.15
N LYS A 639 36.42 0.85 -30.55
CA LYS A 639 35.44 1.93 -30.45
C LYS A 639 35.12 2.25 -29.00
N THR A 640 35.42 3.48 -28.59
CA THR A 640 35.09 3.99 -27.25
C THR A 640 33.57 4.20 -27.07
N THR A 641 32.84 4.45 -28.15
CA THR A 641 31.38 4.60 -28.15
C THR A 641 30.63 3.31 -27.84
N GLN A 642 31.27 2.15 -28.04
CA GLN A 642 30.74 0.83 -27.66
C GLN A 642 31.10 0.40 -26.22
N LYS A 643 31.87 1.23 -25.51
CA LYS A 643 32.25 0.99 -24.12
C LYS A 643 31.31 1.76 -23.20
N TRP A 644 30.79 1.04 -22.22
CA TRP A 644 29.81 1.52 -21.25
C TRP A 644 30.29 1.20 -19.84
N GLU A 645 29.71 1.83 -18.85
CA GLU A 645 29.80 1.45 -17.45
C GLU A 645 28.40 1.43 -16.83
N MET A 646 28.16 0.49 -15.93
CA MET A 646 26.89 0.35 -15.23
C MET A 646 27.14 0.63 -13.76
N ASN A 647 26.68 1.80 -13.31
CA ASN A 647 27.00 2.30 -11.98
C ASN A 647 25.73 2.30 -11.13
N ASN A 648 25.76 1.60 -9.99
CA ASN A 648 24.63 1.63 -9.06
C ASN A 648 24.36 3.07 -8.61
N ILE A 649 23.09 3.45 -8.61
CA ILE A 649 22.66 4.77 -8.15
C ILE A 649 22.19 4.62 -6.70
N VAL A 650 22.82 5.36 -5.80
CA VAL A 650 22.37 5.42 -4.40
C VAL A 650 21.14 6.32 -4.35
N ALA A 651 20.01 5.78 -3.91
CA ALA A 651 18.82 6.58 -3.65
C ALA A 651 19.13 7.63 -2.58
N VAL A 652 18.92 8.92 -2.89
CA VAL A 652 19.11 10.07 -1.98
C VAL A 652 17.79 10.54 -1.38
#